data_AF-A0A9L0R737-F1
#
_entry.id   AF-A0A9L0R737-F1
#
_cell.length_a   1.000
_cell.length_b   1.000
_cell.length_c   1.000
_cell.angle_alpha   90.00
_cell.angle_beta   90.00
_cell.angle_gamma   90.00
#
_symmetry.space_group_name_H-M   'P 1'
#
loop_
_entity.id
_entity.type
_entity.pdbx_description
1 polymer ?
#
loop_
_entity_poly.entity_id
_entity_poly.type
_entity_poly.pdbx_seq_one_letter_code
_entity_poly.pdbx_strand_id
1 'polypeptide(L)'
;MPREDSCADSNPTAKQKRTERRPLAPSLHPRPPAMPLGLEQAEEQRLYQQTLLQDGLKDMLDHGKFLDCVVRVGEREFPCHRLVLAACSPYFRARFLAEPERAGELRLEEVSPDVVAQVLHYLYTSEIALDEASVQDLFAAAHRFQIPSIFTICVSFLQKRLCLSNCLAVFRLGLLLDCARLAVAARDFICARFSLVARDADFLGLSADELIAIISSDGLNVEKEEAVFEAVMRWASSGDAEAQAERQRALPTVFESVRFRLLPRAFLESRVERHPLVRAQPELLRKVQMVKDAHEGRLTVLRKKKKGKEAAGAKAADKGTADAKAEEDEEEAERVLPGILNDTLRFGMFLQDLIFMISEEGAVAYDPAANECYCASLSTQIPKNHVSLVTKENQVFVAGGLFYNEDNKEDPMSAYFLQFDHLDSEWLGMPPLPSPRCLFGLGEALNAIYVVGGRELKDGESSLDSVLCYDRQSFKWGESDPLPYAVYGHAVLSHMDLVYVIGGKGSDRKCLNKMCVYDPKKFEWKELAPMQTARSLFGATIHDGRIFVAAGVTDTGLTSSAEVYSIADNKWAPFEAFPQERSSLSLVSLAGTLYAIGGFATLETESGELVPTELNDIWRYNEDEKKWEGVLREIAYAAGATFLPVRLNVLRLTKM
;
A
#
# COMPACT_ATOMS: atom_id res chain seq x y z
N MET A 1 -24.58 -57.10 33.79
CA MET A 1 -24.68 -58.54 34.09
C MET A 1 -26.10 -59.00 33.78
N PRO A 2 -26.35 -60.25 33.31
CA PRO A 2 -25.44 -61.34 32.94
C PRO A 2 -25.32 -61.56 31.39
N ARG A 3 -24.20 -62.11 30.87
CA ARG A 3 -23.96 -63.49 30.31
C ARG A 3 -24.88 -63.90 29.14
N GLU A 4 -24.41 -64.13 27.91
CA GLU A 4 -23.40 -65.09 27.34
C GLU A 4 -23.96 -66.48 26.99
N ASP A 5 -23.73 -66.88 25.72
CA ASP A 5 -23.71 -68.22 25.09
C ASP A 5 -24.95 -69.16 25.17
N SER A 6 -25.23 -70.06 24.22
CA SER A 6 -24.89 -70.26 22.79
C SER A 6 -25.95 -71.25 22.21
N CYS A 7 -26.16 -71.46 20.89
CA CYS A 7 -25.47 -72.47 20.05
C CYS A 7 -26.36 -72.83 18.81
N ALA A 8 -25.88 -73.72 17.93
CA ALA A 8 -26.55 -74.38 16.77
C ALA A 8 -26.62 -73.57 15.44
N ASP A 9 -26.37 -74.13 14.25
CA ASP A 9 -25.84 -75.47 13.91
C ASP A 9 -25.12 -75.56 12.53
N SER A 10 -24.42 -76.68 12.39
CA SER A 10 -23.56 -77.27 11.33
C SER A 10 -23.94 -77.23 9.81
N ASN A 11 -22.91 -76.98 8.96
CA ASN A 11 -22.39 -77.70 7.75
C ASN A 11 -23.34 -78.36 6.67
N PRO A 12 -22.85 -78.76 5.44
CA PRO A 12 -21.62 -78.42 4.68
C PRO A 12 -21.79 -78.20 3.13
N THR A 13 -20.66 -77.89 2.46
CA THR A 13 -20.27 -77.81 1.01
C THR A 13 -21.02 -78.68 -0.05
N ALA A 14 -21.15 -78.35 -1.36
CA ALA A 14 -20.06 -78.11 -2.34
C ALA A 14 -20.47 -77.78 -3.84
N LYS A 15 -19.51 -77.20 -4.61
CA LYS A 15 -19.30 -77.17 -6.12
C LYS A 15 -20.07 -76.20 -7.06
N GLN A 16 -19.34 -75.25 -7.70
CA GLN A 16 -19.16 -75.02 -9.17
C GLN A 16 -18.36 -73.70 -9.44
N LYS A 17 -17.15 -73.72 -10.05
CA LYS A 17 -16.74 -73.51 -11.47
C LYS A 17 -16.46 -72.04 -11.94
N ARG A 18 -15.25 -71.85 -12.54
CA ARG A 18 -14.64 -70.74 -13.35
C ARG A 18 -15.60 -69.97 -14.31
N THR A 19 -15.32 -68.76 -14.88
CA THR A 19 -14.05 -68.21 -15.46
C THR A 19 -14.07 -66.67 -15.75
N GLU A 20 -12.89 -66.03 -15.74
CA GLU A 20 -12.37 -64.87 -16.54
C GLU A 20 -13.15 -63.55 -16.84
N ARG A 21 -12.46 -62.39 -16.62
CA ARG A 21 -12.38 -61.20 -17.52
C ARG A 21 -11.05 -60.42 -17.35
N ARG A 22 -10.60 -59.69 -18.40
CA ARG A 22 -9.39 -58.83 -18.45
C ARG A 22 -9.70 -57.35 -18.12
N PRO A 23 -8.71 -56.54 -17.67
CA PRO A 23 -8.77 -55.08 -17.69
C PRO A 23 -8.06 -54.43 -18.91
N LEU A 24 -8.44 -53.19 -19.23
CA LEU A 24 -7.83 -52.29 -20.22
C LEU A 24 -7.03 -51.17 -19.53
N ALA A 25 -6.12 -50.51 -20.25
CA ALA A 25 -5.13 -49.58 -19.70
C ALA A 25 -5.62 -48.12 -19.52
N PRO A 26 -5.08 -47.35 -18.54
CA PRO A 26 -5.31 -45.92 -18.40
C PRO A 26 -4.31 -45.05 -19.20
N SER A 27 -4.71 -43.80 -19.47
CA SER A 27 -4.01 -42.80 -20.29
C SER A 27 -2.93 -42.00 -19.55
N LEU A 28 -2.08 -41.29 -20.32
CA LEU A 28 -0.93 -40.53 -19.82
C LEU A 28 -1.33 -39.21 -19.12
N HIS A 29 -0.71 -38.95 -17.96
CA HIS A 29 -0.36 -37.61 -17.52
C HIS A 29 1.15 -37.39 -17.72
N PRO A 30 1.62 -36.18 -18.07
CA PRO A 30 3.04 -35.88 -18.12
C PRO A 30 3.62 -35.89 -16.70
N ARG A 31 4.67 -36.69 -16.47
CA ARG A 31 5.44 -36.63 -15.22
C ARG A 31 6.25 -35.33 -15.17
N PRO A 32 6.39 -34.67 -13.99
CA PRO A 32 7.48 -33.71 -13.80
C PRO A 32 8.83 -34.42 -13.98
N PRO A 33 9.90 -33.70 -14.36
CA PRO A 33 11.22 -34.30 -14.54
C PRO A 33 11.71 -34.85 -13.19
N ALA A 34 11.88 -36.17 -13.11
CA ALA A 34 12.43 -36.82 -11.93
C ALA A 34 13.91 -36.43 -11.79
N MET A 35 14.25 -35.66 -10.75
CA MET A 35 15.63 -35.46 -10.35
C MET A 35 16.22 -36.81 -9.88
N PRO A 36 17.47 -37.15 -10.24
CA PRO A 36 18.03 -38.45 -9.92
C PRO A 36 18.38 -38.58 -8.43
N LEU A 37 17.82 -39.62 -7.78
CA LEU A 37 18.00 -40.00 -6.38
C LEU A 37 19.46 -40.06 -5.86
N GLY A 38 20.46 -40.06 -6.73
CA GLY A 38 21.88 -40.02 -6.35
C GLY A 38 22.37 -38.64 -5.92
N LEU A 39 21.63 -37.56 -6.18
CA LEU A 39 22.02 -36.19 -5.78
C LEU A 39 21.76 -35.94 -4.29
N GLU A 40 20.56 -36.28 -3.80
CA GLU A 40 20.14 -36.06 -2.40
C GLU A 40 21.10 -36.76 -1.41
N GLN A 41 21.47 -38.02 -1.67
CA GLN A 41 22.38 -38.77 -0.81
C GLN A 41 23.81 -38.18 -0.76
N ALA A 42 24.27 -37.54 -1.85
CA ALA A 42 25.56 -36.86 -1.87
C ALA A 42 25.53 -35.52 -1.12
N GLU A 43 24.38 -34.82 -1.14
CA GLU A 43 24.15 -33.59 -0.37
C GLU A 43 24.07 -33.88 1.13
N GLU A 44 23.36 -34.94 1.55
CA GLU A 44 23.32 -35.39 2.95
C GLU A 44 24.71 -35.74 3.51
N GLN A 45 25.50 -36.52 2.76
CA GLN A 45 26.87 -36.89 3.16
C GLN A 45 27.78 -35.66 3.27
N ARG A 46 27.62 -34.68 2.37
CA ARG A 46 28.37 -33.43 2.41
C ARG A 46 27.97 -32.58 3.62
N LEU A 47 26.68 -32.47 3.91
CA LEU A 47 26.16 -31.73 5.06
C LEU A 47 26.68 -32.33 6.37
N TYR A 48 26.57 -33.65 6.54
CA TYR A 48 27.08 -34.36 7.72
C TYR A 48 28.58 -34.12 7.94
N GLN A 49 29.39 -34.21 6.87
CA GLN A 49 30.83 -33.98 6.96
C GLN A 49 31.18 -32.51 7.25
N GLN A 50 30.35 -31.55 6.80
CA GLN A 50 30.50 -30.13 7.12
C GLN A 50 30.18 -29.84 8.58
N THR A 51 29.06 -30.35 9.10
CA THR A 51 28.68 -30.21 10.52
C THR A 51 29.73 -30.83 11.44
N LEU A 52 30.20 -32.05 11.15
CA LEU A 52 31.23 -32.73 11.95
C LEU A 52 32.55 -31.94 12.01
N LEU A 53 32.97 -31.32 10.89
CA LEU A 53 34.15 -30.47 10.86
C LEU A 53 33.93 -29.17 11.66
N GLN A 54 32.75 -28.57 11.55
CA GLN A 54 32.38 -27.34 12.25
C GLN A 54 32.35 -27.55 13.78
N ASP A 55 31.65 -28.57 14.25
CA ASP A 55 31.57 -28.93 15.67
C ASP A 55 32.96 -29.27 16.24
N GLY A 56 33.80 -29.99 15.48
CA GLY A 56 35.17 -30.29 15.87
C GLY A 56 36.06 -29.05 15.99
N LEU A 57 35.91 -28.07 15.09
CA LEU A 57 36.62 -26.79 15.16
C LEU A 57 36.16 -25.96 16.37
N LYS A 58 34.87 -26.01 16.72
CA LYS A 58 34.33 -25.36 17.93
C LYS A 58 34.81 -26.04 19.22
N ASP A 59 34.78 -27.38 19.33
CA ASP A 59 35.31 -28.08 20.50
C ASP A 59 36.79 -27.75 20.77
N MET A 60 37.58 -27.61 19.70
CA MET A 60 38.98 -27.21 19.80
C MET A 60 39.14 -25.75 20.24
N LEU A 61 38.25 -24.84 19.85
CA LEU A 61 38.23 -23.46 20.33
C LEU A 61 37.90 -23.41 21.83
N ASP A 62 36.80 -24.05 22.24
CA ASP A 62 36.28 -24.03 23.61
C ASP A 62 37.27 -24.66 24.62
N HIS A 63 38.04 -25.67 24.18
CA HIS A 63 39.11 -26.29 24.98
C HIS A 63 40.51 -25.68 24.78
N GLY A 64 40.65 -24.60 24.01
CA GLY A 64 41.92 -23.89 23.80
C GLY A 64 43.00 -24.70 23.06
N LYS A 65 42.62 -25.63 22.19
CA LYS A 65 43.53 -26.51 21.44
C LYS A 65 43.89 -25.89 20.08
N PHE A 66 45.17 -26.01 19.69
CA PHE A 66 45.71 -25.57 18.39
C PHE A 66 45.52 -24.07 18.06
N LEU A 67 45.27 -23.23 19.06
CA LEU A 67 45.14 -21.78 18.90
C LEU A 67 46.45 -21.15 18.38
N ASP A 68 46.37 -20.35 17.32
CA ASP A 68 47.52 -19.76 16.63
C ASP A 68 47.35 -18.26 16.32
N CYS A 69 46.25 -17.62 16.77
CA CYS A 69 46.02 -16.18 16.76
C CYS A 69 45.26 -15.73 18.01
N VAL A 70 45.55 -14.51 18.48
CA VAL A 70 44.73 -13.79 19.46
C VAL A 70 44.25 -12.48 18.84
N VAL A 71 42.92 -12.30 18.75
CA VAL A 71 42.30 -11.04 18.34
C VAL A 71 42.10 -10.17 19.58
N ARG A 72 42.70 -8.97 19.58
CA ARG A 72 42.60 -7.99 20.66
C ARG A 72 41.70 -6.83 20.25
N VAL A 73 40.73 -6.50 21.10
CA VAL A 73 39.74 -5.43 20.91
C VAL A 73 39.60 -4.65 22.21
N GLY A 74 40.25 -3.49 22.31
CA GLY A 74 40.43 -2.79 23.58
C GLY A 74 41.12 -3.70 24.61
N GLU A 75 40.49 -3.85 25.78
CA GLU A 75 40.96 -4.71 26.89
C GLU A 75 40.55 -6.19 26.75
N ARG A 76 39.79 -6.60 25.72
CA ARG A 76 39.33 -7.98 25.54
C ARG A 76 40.19 -8.73 24.53
N GLU A 77 40.54 -9.97 24.89
CA GLU A 77 41.31 -10.90 24.06
C GLU A 77 40.44 -12.10 23.64
N PHE A 78 40.54 -12.48 22.36
CA PHE A 78 39.81 -13.60 21.78
C PHE A 78 40.80 -14.55 21.09
N PRO A 79 41.22 -15.64 21.75
CA PRO A 79 42.03 -16.67 21.10
C PRO A 79 41.23 -17.39 20.02
N CYS A 80 41.84 -17.69 18.88
CA CYS A 80 41.18 -18.29 17.72
C CYS A 80 42.17 -18.97 16.75
N HIS A 81 41.63 -19.58 15.69
CA HIS A 81 42.40 -20.25 14.64
C HIS A 81 42.53 -19.36 13.39
N ARG A 82 43.76 -19.04 12.99
CA ARG A 82 44.09 -18.27 11.77
C ARG A 82 43.45 -18.86 10.52
N LEU A 83 43.44 -20.19 10.43
CA LEU A 83 42.90 -20.91 9.28
C LEU A 83 41.40 -20.66 9.11
N VAL A 84 40.63 -20.69 10.21
CA VAL A 84 39.18 -20.43 10.19
C VAL A 84 38.90 -19.00 9.78
N LEU A 85 39.59 -18.03 10.40
CA LEU A 85 39.48 -16.61 10.03
C LEU A 85 39.84 -16.37 8.55
N ALA A 86 40.93 -16.96 8.05
CA ALA A 86 41.37 -16.81 6.66
C ALA A 86 40.48 -17.54 5.64
N ALA A 87 39.80 -18.62 6.05
CA ALA A 87 38.85 -19.32 5.19
C ALA A 87 37.55 -18.52 5.01
N CYS A 88 37.04 -17.94 6.10
CA CYS A 88 35.74 -17.25 6.12
C CYS A 88 35.80 -15.75 5.78
N SER A 89 36.97 -15.11 5.88
CA SER A 89 37.16 -13.67 5.61
C SER A 89 38.34 -13.43 4.65
N PRO A 90 38.09 -12.83 3.46
CA PRO A 90 39.15 -12.37 2.58
C PRO A 90 40.02 -11.27 3.22
N TYR A 91 39.46 -10.45 4.12
CA TYR A 91 40.20 -9.44 4.89
C TYR A 91 41.26 -10.09 5.81
N PHE A 92 40.86 -11.03 6.67
CA PHE A 92 41.82 -11.73 7.54
C PHE A 92 42.83 -12.53 6.72
N ARG A 93 42.40 -13.17 5.62
CA ARG A 93 43.29 -13.88 4.68
C ARG A 93 44.36 -12.95 4.10
N ALA A 94 43.97 -11.78 3.60
CA ALA A 94 44.91 -10.80 3.06
C ALA A 94 45.88 -10.28 4.14
N ARG A 95 45.37 -9.99 5.34
CA ARG A 95 46.17 -9.52 6.48
C ARG A 95 47.24 -10.53 6.90
N PHE A 96 46.88 -11.81 7.02
CA PHE A 96 47.82 -12.88 7.41
C PHE A 96 48.82 -13.25 6.31
N LEU A 97 48.49 -13.04 5.04
CA LEU A 97 49.42 -13.23 3.92
C LEU A 97 50.40 -12.06 3.78
N ALA A 98 49.98 -10.83 4.13
CA ALA A 98 50.82 -9.64 4.07
C ALA A 98 51.82 -9.53 5.22
N GLU A 99 51.42 -9.87 6.46
CA GLU A 99 52.25 -9.78 7.67
C GLU A 99 52.34 -11.12 8.41
N PRO A 100 52.99 -12.16 7.84
CA PRO A 100 53.05 -13.49 8.43
C PRO A 100 53.77 -13.53 9.79
N GLU A 101 54.73 -12.62 10.02
CA GLU A 101 55.49 -12.51 11.28
C GLU A 101 54.66 -11.92 12.44
N ARG A 102 53.61 -11.14 12.15
CA ARG A 102 52.72 -10.53 13.15
C ARG A 102 51.37 -11.24 13.28
N ALA A 103 51.16 -12.29 12.50
CA ALA A 103 49.88 -12.99 12.39
C ALA A 103 49.40 -13.74 13.65
N GLY A 104 50.20 -13.77 14.74
CA GLY A 104 49.79 -14.30 16.04
C GLY A 104 49.00 -13.32 16.92
N GLU A 105 49.07 -12.02 16.66
CA GLU A 105 48.34 -10.99 17.43
C GLU A 105 47.67 -10.00 16.46
N LEU A 106 46.33 -10.01 16.41
CA LEU A 106 45.54 -9.14 15.55
C LEU A 106 44.82 -8.07 16.39
N ARG A 107 45.22 -6.81 16.27
CA ARG A 107 44.52 -5.69 16.91
C ARG A 107 43.45 -5.14 15.98
N LEU A 108 42.22 -5.01 16.48
CA LEU A 108 41.10 -4.40 15.77
C LEU A 108 40.69 -3.11 16.49
N GLU A 109 40.87 -1.99 15.80
CA GLU A 109 40.52 -0.65 16.27
C GLU A 109 39.11 -0.28 15.78
N GLU A 110 38.34 0.48 16.57
CA GLU A 110 37.01 1.00 16.19
C GLU A 110 35.92 -0.07 15.93
N VAL A 111 35.90 -1.17 16.69
CA VAL A 111 34.78 -2.12 16.72
C VAL A 111 34.46 -2.51 18.16
N SER A 112 33.19 -2.68 18.51
CA SER A 112 32.80 -3.12 19.86
C SER A 112 33.22 -4.58 20.12
N PRO A 113 33.74 -4.91 21.31
CA PRO A 113 34.17 -6.28 21.61
C PRO A 113 33.05 -7.32 21.51
N ASP A 114 31.80 -6.92 21.74
CA ASP A 114 30.64 -7.82 21.67
C ASP A 114 30.26 -8.17 20.23
N VAL A 115 30.36 -7.24 19.29
CA VAL A 115 30.19 -7.53 17.86
C VAL A 115 31.31 -8.43 17.35
N VAL A 116 32.56 -8.22 17.78
CA VAL A 116 33.65 -9.16 17.44
C VAL A 116 33.39 -10.54 18.04
N ALA A 117 32.87 -10.63 19.27
CA ALA A 117 32.48 -11.91 19.87
C ALA A 117 31.34 -12.60 19.09
N GLN A 118 30.31 -11.86 18.63
CA GLN A 118 29.22 -12.40 17.79
C GLN A 118 29.74 -12.89 16.43
N VAL A 119 30.60 -12.10 15.77
CA VAL A 119 31.23 -12.50 14.50
C VAL A 119 32.06 -13.77 14.69
N LEU A 120 32.91 -13.83 15.72
CA LEU A 120 33.71 -15.02 16.02
C LEU A 120 32.83 -16.23 16.35
N HIS A 121 31.77 -16.06 17.15
CA HIS A 121 30.80 -17.13 17.41
C HIS A 121 30.23 -17.69 16.10
N TYR A 122 29.69 -16.81 15.24
CA TYR A 122 29.13 -17.21 13.95
C TYR A 122 30.14 -17.92 13.04
N LEU A 123 31.41 -17.49 13.01
CA LEU A 123 32.45 -18.17 12.21
C LEU A 123 32.68 -19.63 12.63
N TYR A 124 32.36 -19.98 13.88
CA TYR A 124 32.48 -21.34 14.40
C TYR A 124 31.14 -22.10 14.49
N THR A 125 29.98 -21.44 14.57
CA THR A 125 28.66 -22.10 14.71
C THR A 125 27.74 -22.01 13.49
N SER A 126 27.99 -21.07 12.57
CA SER A 126 27.01 -20.62 11.57
C SER A 126 25.73 -19.99 12.18
N GLU A 127 25.70 -19.74 13.49
CA GLU A 127 24.56 -19.16 14.21
C GLU A 127 24.85 -17.73 14.66
N ILE A 128 23.92 -16.83 14.35
CA ILE A 128 24.00 -15.42 14.75
C ILE A 128 22.65 -14.92 15.25
N ALA A 129 22.63 -14.38 16.46
CA ALA A 129 21.48 -13.67 17.00
C ALA A 129 21.56 -12.21 16.53
N LEU A 130 20.56 -11.75 15.78
CA LEU A 130 20.40 -10.35 15.42
C LEU A 130 19.41 -9.68 16.36
N ASP A 131 19.81 -8.55 16.94
CA ASP A 131 18.93 -7.62 17.64
C ASP A 131 18.94 -6.24 16.96
N GLU A 132 17.97 -5.40 17.29
CA GLU A 132 17.75 -4.12 16.61
C GLU A 132 18.79 -3.04 16.98
N ALA A 133 19.59 -3.24 18.04
CA ALA A 133 20.64 -2.33 18.47
C ALA A 133 22.01 -2.71 17.85
N SER A 134 22.37 -3.99 17.82
CA SER A 134 23.66 -4.49 17.33
C SER A 134 23.72 -4.66 15.81
N VAL A 135 22.58 -4.75 15.11
CA VAL A 135 22.56 -4.99 13.65
C VAL A 135 23.33 -3.95 12.85
N GLN A 136 23.39 -2.69 13.28
CA GLN A 136 24.12 -1.63 12.57
C GLN A 136 25.64 -1.84 12.68
N ASP A 137 26.14 -2.02 13.90
CA ASP A 137 27.57 -2.27 14.18
C ASP A 137 28.03 -3.58 13.55
N LEU A 138 27.21 -4.63 13.64
CA LEU A 138 27.48 -5.94 13.05
C LEU A 138 27.48 -5.89 11.52
N PHE A 139 26.61 -5.10 10.90
CA PHE A 139 26.59 -4.90 9.45
C PHE A 139 27.85 -4.15 8.97
N ALA A 140 28.25 -3.10 9.70
CA ALA A 140 29.50 -2.38 9.45
C ALA A 140 30.73 -3.29 9.64
N ALA A 141 30.76 -4.11 10.69
CA ALA A 141 31.82 -5.09 10.94
C ALA A 141 31.87 -6.17 9.86
N ALA A 142 30.72 -6.69 9.41
CA ALA A 142 30.64 -7.68 8.33
C ALA A 142 31.14 -7.13 6.99
N HIS A 143 30.85 -5.85 6.69
CA HIS A 143 31.42 -5.16 5.53
C HIS A 143 32.94 -5.00 5.69
N ARG A 144 33.41 -4.46 6.81
CA ARG A 144 34.84 -4.20 7.09
C ARG A 144 35.70 -5.47 7.08
N PHE A 145 35.21 -6.55 7.69
CA PHE A 145 35.87 -7.86 7.69
C PHE A 145 35.53 -8.70 6.45
N GLN A 146 34.76 -8.16 5.50
CA GLN A 146 34.41 -8.80 4.23
C GLN A 146 33.79 -10.20 4.41
N ILE A 147 32.85 -10.37 5.36
CA ILE A 147 32.17 -11.64 5.66
C ILE A 147 30.80 -11.64 4.95
N PRO A 148 30.66 -12.23 3.74
CA PRO A 148 29.51 -11.96 2.88
C PRO A 148 28.22 -12.60 3.39
N SER A 149 28.32 -13.68 4.19
CA SER A 149 27.17 -14.37 4.75
C SER A 149 26.50 -13.54 5.85
N ILE A 150 27.25 -13.05 6.84
CA ILE A 150 26.74 -12.12 7.86
C ILE A 150 26.17 -10.87 7.17
N PHE A 151 26.91 -10.27 6.22
CA PHE A 151 26.45 -9.11 5.46
C PHE A 151 25.08 -9.36 4.79
N THR A 152 24.91 -10.52 4.15
CA THR A 152 23.64 -10.91 3.50
C THR A 152 22.50 -11.11 4.50
N ILE A 153 22.79 -11.71 5.67
CA ILE A 153 21.83 -11.93 6.75
C ILE A 153 21.37 -10.57 7.33
N CYS A 154 22.30 -9.65 7.61
CA CYS A 154 22.00 -8.29 8.09
C CYS A 154 21.14 -7.51 7.08
N VAL A 155 21.47 -7.52 5.78
CA VAL A 155 20.65 -6.84 4.75
C VAL A 155 19.24 -7.44 4.69
N SER A 156 19.10 -8.77 4.74
CA SER A 156 17.80 -9.44 4.74
C SER A 156 16.95 -9.07 5.97
N PHE A 157 17.58 -9.00 7.15
CA PHE A 157 16.93 -8.58 8.39
C PHE A 157 16.46 -7.12 8.33
N LEU A 158 17.34 -6.20 7.91
CA LEU A 158 17.01 -4.78 7.77
C LEU A 158 15.89 -4.55 6.74
N GLN A 159 15.93 -5.24 5.59
CA GLN A 159 14.87 -5.17 4.57
C GLN A 159 13.52 -5.64 5.12
N LYS A 160 13.47 -6.74 5.90
CA LYS A 160 12.24 -7.26 6.54
C LYS A 160 11.71 -6.39 7.70
N ARG A 161 12.53 -5.48 8.22
CA ARG A 161 12.20 -4.57 9.33
C ARG A 161 12.03 -3.11 8.89
N LEU A 162 12.03 -2.82 7.58
CA LEU A 162 11.79 -1.46 7.06
C LEU A 162 10.42 -0.93 7.51
N CYS A 163 10.44 0.22 8.19
CA CYS A 163 9.25 0.93 8.66
C CYS A 163 9.44 2.45 8.54
N LEU A 164 8.37 3.23 8.77
CA LEU A 164 8.43 4.69 8.61
C LEU A 164 9.52 5.34 9.48
N SER A 165 9.70 4.91 10.73
CA SER A 165 10.67 5.50 11.66
C SER A 165 12.13 5.12 11.40
N ASN A 166 12.42 4.03 10.68
CA ASN A 166 13.79 3.61 10.40
C ASN A 166 14.21 3.77 8.93
N CYS A 167 13.28 3.99 8.00
CA CYS A 167 13.57 3.96 6.56
C CYS A 167 14.66 4.94 6.12
N LEU A 168 14.69 6.17 6.68
CA LEU A 168 15.72 7.17 6.41
C LEU A 168 17.09 6.75 6.97
N ALA A 169 17.14 6.18 8.17
CA ALA A 169 18.37 5.69 8.78
C ALA A 169 18.95 4.49 8.02
N VAL A 170 18.09 3.53 7.62
CA VAL A 170 18.47 2.37 6.81
C VAL A 170 18.93 2.79 5.40
N PHE A 171 18.32 3.83 4.83
CA PHE A 171 18.77 4.43 3.56
C PHE A 171 20.17 5.03 3.69
N ARG A 172 20.42 5.89 4.69
CA ARG A 172 21.76 6.45 4.96
C ARG A 172 22.81 5.36 5.22
N LEU A 173 22.47 4.34 6.00
CA LEU A 173 23.35 3.19 6.27
C LEU A 173 23.69 2.40 5.00
N GLY A 174 22.70 2.24 4.11
CA GLY A 174 22.89 1.62 2.80
C GLY A 174 23.85 2.42 1.90
N LEU A 175 23.79 3.75 1.92
CA LEU A 175 24.73 4.62 1.19
C LEU A 175 26.13 4.60 1.81
N LEU A 176 26.23 4.68 3.15
CA LEU A 176 27.49 4.73 3.89
C LEU A 176 28.35 3.47 3.70
N LEU A 177 27.71 2.30 3.57
CA LEU A 177 28.38 1.00 3.42
C LEU A 177 28.37 0.47 1.97
N ASP A 178 28.14 1.35 0.99
CA ASP A 178 28.05 1.05 -0.45
C ASP A 178 27.13 -0.15 -0.78
N CYS A 179 26.07 -0.33 0.01
CA CYS A 179 25.12 -1.42 -0.13
C CYS A 179 23.93 -1.00 -1.01
N ALA A 180 24.17 -0.90 -2.32
CA ALA A 180 23.15 -0.52 -3.29
C ALA A 180 21.82 -1.29 -3.14
N ARG A 181 21.85 -2.59 -2.81
CA ARG A 181 20.64 -3.41 -2.59
C ARG A 181 19.80 -2.93 -1.40
N LEU A 182 20.44 -2.49 -0.31
CA LEU A 182 19.76 -1.97 0.87
C LEU A 182 19.29 -0.53 0.63
N ALA A 183 20.15 0.31 0.04
CA ALA A 183 19.84 1.69 -0.28
C ALA A 183 18.65 1.80 -1.25
N VAL A 184 18.61 1.00 -2.32
CA VAL A 184 17.48 0.98 -3.27
C VAL A 184 16.20 0.52 -2.58
N ALA A 185 16.22 -0.58 -1.80
CA ALA A 185 15.04 -1.05 -1.09
C ALA A 185 14.48 -0.01 -0.09
N ALA A 186 15.35 0.67 0.66
CA ALA A 186 14.95 1.74 1.57
C ALA A 186 14.44 2.98 0.81
N ARG A 187 15.11 3.40 -0.28
CA ARG A 187 14.68 4.49 -1.15
C ARG A 187 13.31 4.21 -1.76
N ASP A 188 13.06 3.00 -2.24
CA ASP A 188 11.81 2.65 -2.91
C ASP A 188 10.65 2.58 -1.89
N PHE A 189 10.93 2.12 -0.65
CA PHE A 189 10.01 2.24 0.49
C PHE A 189 9.68 3.71 0.83
N ILE A 190 10.69 4.59 0.85
CA ILE A 190 10.51 6.04 1.03
C ILE A 190 9.70 6.64 -0.12
N CYS A 191 10.00 6.28 -1.38
CA CYS A 191 9.31 6.78 -2.56
C CYS A 191 7.82 6.42 -2.53
N ALA A 192 7.48 5.18 -2.17
CA ALA A 192 6.10 4.71 -2.04
C ALA A 192 5.29 5.47 -0.98
N ARG A 193 5.95 5.99 0.08
CA ARG A 193 5.34 6.63 1.26
C ARG A 193 5.77 8.09 1.44
N PHE A 194 6.23 8.75 0.36
CA PHE A 194 6.90 10.05 0.41
C PHE A 194 6.05 11.16 1.06
N SER A 195 4.73 11.17 0.82
CA SER A 195 3.80 12.16 1.39
C SER A 195 3.71 12.12 2.93
N LEU A 196 4.06 11.00 3.55
CA LEU A 196 4.20 10.83 5.00
C LEU A 196 5.63 11.16 5.45
N VAL A 197 6.64 10.53 4.84
CA VAL A 197 8.05 10.70 5.21
C VAL A 197 8.50 12.16 5.08
N ALA A 198 8.05 12.88 4.06
CA ALA A 198 8.36 14.30 3.86
C ALA A 198 7.71 15.26 4.87
N ARG A 199 6.91 14.75 5.84
CA ARG A 199 6.40 15.52 6.99
C ARG A 199 7.24 15.30 8.25
N ASP A 200 8.07 14.27 8.28
CA ASP A 200 8.90 13.92 9.43
C ASP A 200 10.03 14.96 9.63
N ALA A 201 10.47 15.12 10.87
CA ALA A 201 11.62 15.94 11.22
C ALA A 201 12.93 15.31 10.69
N ASP A 202 13.04 13.97 10.68
CA ASP A 202 14.26 13.29 10.23
C ASP A 202 14.56 13.48 8.73
N PHE A 203 13.52 13.74 7.94
CA PHE A 203 13.63 14.14 6.53
C PHE A 203 14.34 15.49 6.37
N LEU A 204 14.14 16.42 7.32
CA LEU A 204 14.84 17.70 7.33
C LEU A 204 16.32 17.55 7.71
N GLY A 205 16.76 16.38 8.18
CA GLY A 205 18.16 16.05 8.45
C GLY A 205 18.95 15.55 7.24
N LEU A 206 18.32 15.33 6.07
CA LEU A 206 18.98 14.77 4.88
C LEU A 206 20.06 15.70 4.31
N SER A 207 21.13 15.12 3.77
CA SER A 207 22.11 15.85 2.94
C SER A 207 21.52 16.20 1.56
N ALA A 208 22.18 17.07 0.80
CA ALA A 208 21.73 17.45 -0.54
C ALA A 208 21.70 16.24 -1.50
N ASP A 209 22.73 15.39 -1.45
CA ASP A 209 22.85 14.22 -2.31
C ASP A 209 21.86 13.11 -1.90
N GLU A 210 21.64 12.91 -0.59
CA GLU A 210 20.61 12.00 -0.06
C GLU A 210 19.21 12.43 -0.52
N LEU A 211 18.91 13.73 -0.45
CA LEU A 211 17.63 14.28 -0.88
C LEU A 211 17.45 14.10 -2.40
N ILE A 212 18.46 14.45 -3.21
CA ILE A 212 18.46 14.27 -4.68
C ILE A 212 18.22 12.80 -5.04
N ALA A 213 18.88 11.85 -4.38
CA ALA A 213 18.71 10.43 -4.63
C ALA A 213 17.27 9.92 -4.38
N ILE A 214 16.50 10.59 -3.51
CA ILE A 214 15.07 10.31 -3.29
C ILE A 214 14.21 11.06 -4.33
N ILE A 215 14.36 12.39 -4.44
CA ILE A 215 13.45 13.22 -5.25
C ILE A 215 13.70 13.15 -6.76
N SER A 216 14.82 12.58 -7.22
CA SER A 216 15.05 12.32 -8.65
C SER A 216 14.25 11.13 -9.19
N SER A 217 13.79 10.24 -8.31
CA SER A 217 13.10 8.99 -8.68
C SER A 217 11.79 9.22 -9.43
N ASP A 218 11.59 8.47 -10.53
CA ASP A 218 10.28 8.35 -11.20
C ASP A 218 9.25 7.63 -10.33
N GLY A 219 9.71 6.70 -9.47
CA GLY A 219 8.89 5.90 -8.55
C GLY A 219 8.28 6.68 -7.37
N LEU A 220 8.45 8.00 -7.33
CA LEU A 220 7.95 8.85 -6.24
C LEU A 220 6.41 8.89 -6.23
N ASN A 221 5.80 8.47 -5.13
CA ASN A 221 4.34 8.42 -4.98
C ASN A 221 3.79 9.79 -4.53
N VAL A 222 3.69 10.71 -5.48
CA VAL A 222 3.10 12.05 -5.31
C VAL A 222 2.06 12.31 -6.40
N GLU A 223 0.88 12.80 -6.01
CA GLU A 223 -0.18 13.18 -6.97
C GLU A 223 0.21 14.43 -7.78
N LYS A 224 1.07 15.28 -7.20
CA LYS A 224 1.32 16.67 -7.60
C LYS A 224 2.76 17.06 -7.30
N GLU A 225 3.44 17.69 -8.27
CA GLU A 225 4.84 18.11 -8.12
C GLU A 225 4.98 19.27 -7.10
N GLU A 226 3.89 20.01 -6.84
CA GLU A 226 3.81 21.04 -5.79
C GLU A 226 4.25 20.48 -4.43
N ALA A 227 3.90 19.23 -4.10
CA ALA A 227 4.29 18.59 -2.85
C ALA A 227 5.81 18.35 -2.75
N VAL A 228 6.46 18.04 -3.88
CA VAL A 228 7.92 17.89 -3.96
C VAL A 228 8.60 19.25 -3.78
N PHE A 229 8.10 20.28 -4.48
CA PHE A 229 8.59 21.65 -4.32
C PHE A 229 8.46 22.13 -2.87
N GLU A 230 7.29 21.99 -2.25
CA GLU A 230 7.08 22.40 -0.85
C GLU A 230 7.95 21.59 0.15
N ALA A 231 8.24 20.32 -0.12
CA ALA A 231 9.19 19.54 0.68
C ALA A 231 10.64 20.06 0.54
N VAL A 232 11.09 20.36 -0.67
CA VAL A 232 12.42 20.94 -0.93
C VAL A 232 12.56 22.32 -0.26
N MET A 233 11.54 23.18 -0.32
CA MET A 233 11.60 24.50 0.32
C MET A 233 11.61 24.40 1.85
N ARG A 234 10.92 23.42 2.45
CA ARG A 234 10.99 23.15 3.90
C ARG A 234 12.37 22.63 4.30
N TRP A 235 12.96 21.71 3.54
CA TRP A 235 14.34 21.25 3.74
C TRP A 235 15.36 22.41 3.65
N ALA A 236 15.26 23.26 2.62
CA ALA A 236 16.15 24.40 2.41
C ALA A 236 16.04 25.50 3.49
N SER A 237 14.92 25.54 4.22
CA SER A 237 14.64 26.52 5.29
C SER A 237 14.88 25.98 6.71
N SER A 238 15.39 24.75 6.85
CA SER A 238 15.56 24.07 8.14
C SER A 238 17.03 23.84 8.51
N GLY A 239 17.28 23.55 9.78
CA GLY A 239 18.61 23.49 10.38
C GLY A 239 19.09 24.84 10.90
N ASP A 240 20.28 24.85 11.50
CA ASP A 240 20.94 26.07 11.99
C ASP A 240 21.44 26.97 10.85
N ALA A 241 21.85 28.20 11.15
CA ALA A 241 22.25 29.19 10.15
C ALA A 241 23.35 28.72 9.19
N GLU A 242 24.29 27.88 9.66
CA GLU A 242 25.34 27.28 8.84
C GLU A 242 24.80 26.21 7.90
N ALA A 243 23.97 25.29 8.39
CA ALA A 243 23.28 24.28 7.58
C ALA A 243 22.35 24.92 6.55
N GLN A 244 21.63 25.99 6.92
CA GLN A 244 20.81 26.77 5.98
C GLN A 244 21.66 27.39 4.87
N ALA A 245 22.84 27.94 5.17
CA ALA A 245 23.73 28.51 4.17
C ALA A 245 24.28 27.45 3.20
N GLU A 246 24.64 26.26 3.70
CA GLU A 246 25.06 25.13 2.88
C GLU A 246 23.92 24.62 1.98
N ARG A 247 22.73 24.41 2.55
CA ARG A 247 21.54 23.97 1.80
C ARG A 247 21.12 24.96 0.74
N GLN A 248 21.16 26.26 1.04
CA GLN A 248 20.93 27.32 0.06
C GLN A 248 21.97 27.29 -1.06
N ARG A 249 23.24 26.96 -0.77
CA ARG A 249 24.29 26.80 -1.79
C ARG A 249 24.06 25.56 -2.67
N ALA A 250 23.51 24.48 -2.11
CA ALA A 250 23.14 23.27 -2.85
C ALA A 250 21.80 23.39 -3.61
N LEU A 251 20.94 24.34 -3.22
CA LEU A 251 19.59 24.50 -3.74
C LEU A 251 19.48 24.58 -5.28
N PRO A 252 20.39 25.25 -6.03
CA PRO A 252 20.37 25.23 -7.49
C PRO A 252 20.53 23.84 -8.11
N THR A 253 21.24 22.93 -7.46
CA THR A 253 21.39 21.53 -7.90
C THR A 253 20.14 20.72 -7.57
N VAL A 254 19.62 20.84 -6.33
CA VAL A 254 18.39 20.17 -5.89
C VAL A 254 17.18 20.58 -6.77
N PHE A 255 17.13 21.85 -7.20
CA PHE A 255 16.12 22.36 -8.14
C PHE A 255 16.09 21.65 -9.49
N GLU A 256 17.17 21.00 -9.94
CA GLU A 256 17.17 20.24 -11.19
C GLU A 256 16.48 18.88 -11.06
N SER A 257 16.18 18.42 -9.85
CA SER A 257 15.45 17.17 -9.58
C SER A 257 13.93 17.38 -9.40
N VAL A 258 13.46 18.63 -9.42
CA VAL A 258 12.03 18.99 -9.37
C VAL A 258 11.53 19.25 -10.80
N ARG A 259 10.37 18.68 -11.14
CA ARG A 259 9.85 18.63 -12.52
C ARG A 259 8.95 19.82 -12.82
N PHE A 260 9.53 21.02 -12.97
CA PHE A 260 8.74 22.24 -13.08
C PHE A 260 7.82 22.32 -14.31
N ARG A 261 7.98 21.45 -15.33
CA ARG A 261 7.00 21.28 -16.43
C ARG A 261 5.65 20.69 -15.98
N LEU A 262 5.62 20.04 -14.82
CA LEU A 262 4.42 19.43 -14.23
C LEU A 262 3.72 20.35 -13.22
N LEU A 263 4.30 21.52 -12.91
CA LEU A 263 3.69 22.51 -12.01
C LEU A 263 2.70 23.40 -12.76
N PRO A 264 1.48 23.62 -12.23
CA PRO A 264 0.52 24.54 -12.83
C PRO A 264 1.08 25.96 -12.96
N ARG A 265 0.84 26.64 -14.10
CA ARG A 265 1.30 28.02 -14.36
C ARG A 265 0.94 28.99 -13.22
N ALA A 266 -0.27 28.87 -12.70
CA ALA A 266 -0.74 29.68 -11.57
C ALA A 266 0.11 29.49 -10.29
N PHE A 267 0.64 28.28 -10.05
CA PHE A 267 1.51 28.00 -8.90
C PHE A 267 2.91 28.59 -9.08
N LEU A 268 3.46 28.52 -10.31
CA LEU A 268 4.75 29.12 -10.65
C LEU A 268 4.77 30.63 -10.34
N GLU A 269 3.76 31.38 -10.81
CA GLU A 269 3.67 32.84 -10.66
C GLU A 269 3.29 33.30 -9.24
N SER A 270 2.48 32.52 -8.52
CA SER A 270 1.97 32.91 -7.21
C SER A 270 2.85 32.45 -6.04
N ARG A 271 3.46 31.27 -6.13
CA ARG A 271 4.19 30.63 -5.01
C ARG A 271 5.69 30.53 -5.28
N VAL A 272 6.10 30.04 -6.46
CA VAL A 272 7.53 29.80 -6.76
C VAL A 272 8.29 31.13 -6.90
N GLU A 273 7.87 32.01 -7.81
CA GLU A 273 8.57 33.28 -8.06
C GLU A 273 8.53 34.26 -6.89
N ARG A 274 7.52 34.14 -6.02
CA ARG A 274 7.37 34.99 -4.83
C ARG A 274 8.15 34.49 -3.63
N HIS A 275 8.67 33.26 -3.67
CA HIS A 275 9.34 32.64 -2.53
C HIS A 275 10.66 33.38 -2.17
N PRO A 276 10.90 33.76 -0.90
CA PRO A 276 12.08 34.54 -0.51
C PRO A 276 13.41 33.93 -0.98
N LEU A 277 13.62 32.63 -0.74
CA LEU A 277 14.82 31.90 -1.16
C LEU A 277 15.05 31.89 -2.68
N VAL A 278 13.98 31.82 -3.49
CA VAL A 278 14.08 31.83 -4.96
C VAL A 278 14.47 33.23 -5.45
N ARG A 279 13.89 34.29 -4.86
CA ARG A 279 14.22 35.68 -5.21
C ARG A 279 15.61 36.10 -4.75
N ALA A 280 16.13 35.49 -3.69
CA ALA A 280 17.48 35.73 -3.19
C ALA A 280 18.59 35.22 -4.13
N GLN A 281 18.28 34.27 -5.03
CA GLN A 281 19.27 33.65 -5.92
C GLN A 281 18.96 33.91 -7.41
N PRO A 282 19.77 34.75 -8.09
CA PRO A 282 19.58 35.05 -9.52
C PRO A 282 19.63 33.82 -10.44
N GLU A 283 20.35 32.77 -10.04
CA GLU A 283 20.42 31.52 -10.80
C GLU A 283 19.07 30.78 -10.81
N LEU A 284 18.38 30.70 -9.67
CA LEU A 284 17.06 30.07 -9.58
C LEU A 284 16.03 30.83 -10.42
N LEU A 285 16.03 32.17 -10.36
CA LEU A 285 15.17 33.00 -11.22
C LEU A 285 15.42 32.73 -12.71
N ARG A 286 16.68 32.54 -13.13
CA ARG A 286 17.01 32.17 -14.51
C ARG A 286 16.48 30.78 -14.89
N LYS A 287 16.56 29.79 -13.99
CA LYS A 287 16.00 28.46 -14.22
C LYS A 287 14.46 28.49 -14.30
N VAL A 288 13.79 29.28 -13.46
CA VAL A 288 12.33 29.49 -13.53
C VAL A 288 11.91 30.23 -14.81
N GLN A 289 12.66 31.23 -15.27
CA GLN A 289 12.39 31.87 -16.57
C GLN A 289 12.52 30.88 -17.73
N MET A 290 13.55 30.01 -17.72
CA MET A 290 13.71 28.95 -18.72
C MET A 290 12.54 27.96 -18.72
N VAL A 291 11.93 27.67 -17.57
CA VAL A 291 10.68 26.88 -17.47
C VAL A 291 9.51 27.62 -18.11
N LYS A 292 9.38 28.94 -17.90
CA LYS A 292 8.33 29.75 -18.56
C LYS A 292 8.51 29.79 -20.07
N ASP A 293 9.74 30.04 -20.54
CA ASP A 293 10.08 30.03 -21.96
C ASP A 293 9.74 28.66 -22.58
N ALA A 294 10.04 27.55 -21.90
CA ALA A 294 9.66 26.20 -22.33
C ALA A 294 8.12 25.98 -22.36
N HIS A 295 7.37 26.51 -21.40
CA HIS A 295 5.89 26.50 -21.43
C HIS A 295 5.30 27.36 -22.57
N GLU A 296 6.04 28.34 -23.09
CA GLU A 296 5.71 29.13 -24.28
C GLU A 296 6.24 28.48 -25.59
N GLY A 297 6.84 27.28 -25.52
CA GLY A 297 7.42 26.58 -26.67
C GLY A 297 8.80 27.09 -27.11
N ARG A 298 9.43 27.98 -26.32
CA ARG A 298 10.75 28.57 -26.60
C ARG A 298 11.86 27.85 -25.83
N LEU A 299 12.32 26.72 -26.35
CA LEU A 299 13.45 25.97 -25.77
C LEU A 299 14.81 26.63 -26.07
N THR A 300 15.34 27.42 -25.13
CA THR A 300 16.69 27.99 -25.24
C THR A 300 17.76 26.98 -24.79
N VAL A 301 18.41 26.30 -25.74
CA VAL A 301 19.50 25.35 -25.43
C VAL A 301 20.76 26.09 -24.96
N LEU A 302 21.23 25.78 -23.75
CA LEU A 302 22.43 26.39 -23.17
C LEU A 302 23.71 25.68 -23.66
N ARG A 303 24.45 26.29 -24.61
CA ARG A 303 25.83 25.85 -24.91
C ARG A 303 26.74 26.09 -23.70
N LYS A 304 27.29 25.02 -23.10
CA LYS A 304 28.36 25.12 -22.08
C LYS A 304 29.59 25.82 -22.68
N LYS A 305 30.13 26.84 -22.01
CA LYS A 305 31.40 27.48 -22.40
C LYS A 305 32.60 26.64 -21.94
N LYS A 306 33.45 26.18 -22.86
CA LYS A 306 34.79 25.64 -22.57
C LYS A 306 35.60 26.69 -21.79
N LYS A 307 36.20 26.31 -20.64
CA LYS A 307 37.23 27.12 -19.96
C LYS A 307 38.51 27.09 -20.81
N GLY A 308 38.98 28.24 -21.28
CA GLY A 308 40.19 28.33 -22.10
C GLY A 308 41.47 28.14 -21.28
N LYS A 309 42.49 27.56 -21.93
CA LYS A 309 43.90 27.65 -21.55
C LYS A 309 44.68 28.25 -22.72
N GLU A 310 45.31 29.39 -22.48
CA GLU A 310 46.46 29.90 -23.23
C GLU A 310 47.69 29.01 -22.91
N ALA A 311 48.74 28.81 -23.71
CA ALA A 311 49.06 29.04 -25.13
C ALA A 311 50.22 28.02 -25.49
N ALA A 312 51.06 28.05 -26.53
CA ALA A 312 51.36 28.98 -27.63
C ALA A 312 52.14 28.24 -28.76
N GLY A 313 52.25 28.86 -29.95
CA GLY A 313 53.51 28.86 -30.72
C GLY A 313 53.77 27.82 -31.84
N ALA A 314 53.78 28.33 -33.09
CA ALA A 314 54.70 27.98 -34.21
C ALA A 314 54.51 26.73 -35.12
N LYS A 315 53.83 26.99 -36.26
CA LYS A 315 54.21 26.67 -37.67
C LYS A 315 54.56 25.23 -38.15
N ALA A 316 53.56 24.67 -38.86
CA ALA A 316 53.58 24.28 -40.30
C ALA A 316 54.18 22.93 -40.80
N ALA A 317 53.50 22.41 -41.84
CA ALA A 317 53.67 21.11 -42.56
C ALA A 317 53.14 19.87 -41.79
N ASP A 318 52.45 18.89 -42.39
CA ASP A 318 51.99 18.67 -43.79
C ASP A 318 50.59 17.98 -43.79
N LYS A 319 50.00 17.79 -44.99
CA LYS A 319 48.64 17.30 -45.29
C LYS A 319 48.19 16.00 -44.59
N GLY A 320 46.87 15.93 -44.36
CA GLY A 320 46.09 14.75 -44.76
C GLY A 320 45.05 14.21 -43.78
N THR A 321 43.76 14.40 -44.11
CA THR A 321 42.63 13.53 -43.71
C THR A 321 42.50 13.17 -42.23
N ALA A 322 41.98 14.11 -41.41
CA ALA A 322 41.47 13.81 -40.06
C ALA A 322 40.23 14.63 -39.63
N ASP A 323 39.88 15.72 -40.32
CA ASP A 323 38.86 16.69 -39.84
C ASP A 323 37.40 16.20 -39.89
N ALA A 324 37.10 15.10 -40.59
CA ALA A 324 35.72 14.59 -40.71
C ALA A 324 35.27 13.69 -39.54
N LYS A 325 36.13 13.43 -38.55
CA LYS A 325 35.82 12.50 -37.44
C LYS A 325 35.91 13.13 -36.05
N ALA A 326 36.34 14.38 -35.95
CA ALA A 326 36.38 15.14 -34.69
C ALA A 326 35.16 16.06 -34.51
N GLU A 327 34.41 16.36 -35.59
CA GLU A 327 33.19 17.16 -35.51
C GLU A 327 31.94 16.31 -35.19
N GLU A 328 31.89 15.03 -35.63
CA GLU A 328 30.78 14.12 -35.26
C GLU A 328 30.83 13.73 -33.76
N ASP A 329 32.03 13.47 -33.22
CA ASP A 329 32.23 13.14 -31.79
C ASP A 329 31.96 14.34 -30.83
N GLU A 330 31.93 15.60 -31.31
CA GLU A 330 31.51 16.77 -30.48
C GLU A 330 30.00 17.09 -30.60
N GLU A 331 29.25 16.57 -31.59
CA GLU A 331 27.79 16.71 -31.67
C GLU A 331 27.03 15.63 -30.87
N GLU A 332 27.63 14.47 -30.61
CA GLU A 332 27.06 13.39 -29.78
C GLU A 332 27.21 13.63 -28.26
N ALA A 333 27.84 14.74 -27.83
CA ALA A 333 27.75 15.23 -26.46
C ALA A 333 26.33 15.77 -26.20
N GLU A 334 25.42 14.83 -25.92
CA GLU A 334 23.97 14.95 -25.79
C GLU A 334 23.41 16.35 -25.53
N ARG A 335 22.35 16.69 -26.27
CA ARG A 335 21.45 17.82 -25.98
C ARG A 335 20.59 17.52 -24.75
N VAL A 336 21.21 17.16 -23.62
CA VAL A 336 20.53 16.87 -22.34
C VAL A 336 19.75 18.12 -21.93
N LEU A 337 18.43 18.04 -22.02
CA LEU A 337 17.55 19.06 -21.45
C LEU A 337 17.84 19.13 -19.94
N PRO A 338 18.06 20.33 -19.36
CA PRO A 338 18.28 20.46 -17.92
C PRO A 338 17.17 19.74 -17.13
N GLY A 339 17.50 19.01 -16.06
CA GLY A 339 16.54 18.15 -15.34
C GLY A 339 15.28 18.88 -14.83
N ILE A 340 15.38 20.19 -14.61
CA ILE A 340 14.25 21.07 -14.28
C ILE A 340 13.15 21.09 -15.37
N LEU A 341 13.53 20.77 -16.62
CA LEU A 341 12.67 20.57 -17.78
C LEU A 341 12.35 19.07 -17.99
N ASN A 342 12.32 18.24 -16.95
CA ASN A 342 11.76 16.91 -17.04
C ASN A 342 10.21 16.98 -17.00
N ASP A 343 9.53 16.27 -17.90
CA ASP A 343 8.07 16.09 -18.01
C ASP A 343 7.60 14.64 -17.85
N THR A 344 8.51 13.69 -17.57
CA THR A 344 8.13 12.34 -17.16
C THR A 344 7.27 12.43 -15.90
N LEU A 345 6.07 11.87 -15.94
CA LEU A 345 5.15 11.86 -14.81
C LEU A 345 5.75 11.06 -13.63
N ARG A 346 5.44 11.50 -12.41
CA ARG A 346 5.75 10.76 -11.18
C ARG A 346 4.82 9.55 -11.08
N PHE A 347 5.25 8.47 -10.44
CA PHE A 347 4.41 7.29 -10.25
C PHE A 347 3.05 7.61 -9.61
N GLY A 348 3.00 8.53 -8.63
CA GLY A 348 1.74 8.94 -8.00
C GLY A 348 0.79 9.78 -8.86
N MET A 349 1.21 10.26 -10.04
CA MET A 349 0.38 11.06 -10.94
C MET A 349 -0.55 10.22 -11.84
N PHE A 350 -0.44 8.89 -11.78
CA PHE A 350 -1.31 7.95 -12.50
C PHE A 350 -2.55 7.51 -11.68
N LEU A 351 -2.94 8.30 -10.67
CA LEU A 351 -4.20 8.14 -9.95
C LEU A 351 -5.37 8.54 -10.84
N GLN A 352 -6.40 7.70 -10.88
CA GLN A 352 -7.66 7.95 -11.57
C GLN A 352 -8.84 7.67 -10.64
N ASP A 353 -9.91 8.47 -10.75
CA ASP A 353 -11.18 8.22 -10.07
C ASP A 353 -11.88 7.03 -10.75
N LEU A 354 -12.03 5.92 -10.03
CA LEU A 354 -12.63 4.68 -10.54
C LEU A 354 -13.81 4.24 -9.65
N ILE A 355 -14.73 3.48 -10.24
CA ILE A 355 -15.78 2.76 -9.48
C ILE A 355 -15.14 1.52 -8.88
N PHE A 356 -14.94 1.51 -7.56
CA PHE A 356 -14.36 0.40 -6.82
C PHE A 356 -15.46 -0.51 -6.29
N MET A 357 -15.42 -1.77 -6.72
CA MET A 357 -16.38 -2.83 -6.42
C MET A 357 -15.74 -3.79 -5.44
N ILE A 358 -16.39 -4.03 -4.31
CA ILE A 358 -15.84 -4.77 -3.17
C ILE A 358 -16.77 -5.96 -2.89
N SER A 359 -16.28 -7.19 -2.98
CA SER A 359 -17.06 -8.43 -2.80
C SER A 359 -16.27 -9.50 -2.05
N GLU A 360 -16.90 -10.65 -1.75
CA GLU A 360 -16.21 -11.82 -1.19
C GLU A 360 -15.21 -12.48 -2.18
N GLU A 361 -15.36 -12.22 -3.49
CA GLU A 361 -14.47 -12.72 -4.54
C GLU A 361 -13.20 -11.86 -4.73
N GLY A 362 -13.16 -10.67 -4.13
CA GLY A 362 -12.08 -9.69 -4.23
C GLY A 362 -12.57 -8.28 -4.55
N ALA A 363 -11.67 -7.44 -5.05
CA ALA A 363 -11.97 -6.05 -5.41
C ALA A 363 -11.58 -5.72 -6.85
N VAL A 364 -12.50 -5.08 -7.57
CA VAL A 364 -12.36 -4.68 -8.98
C VAL A 364 -12.58 -3.18 -9.12
N ALA A 365 -11.72 -2.51 -9.87
CA ALA A 365 -11.89 -1.10 -10.23
C ALA A 365 -12.34 -0.99 -11.69
N TYR A 366 -13.38 -0.19 -11.94
CA TYR A 366 -13.97 0.01 -13.26
C TYR A 366 -13.90 1.50 -13.66
N ASP A 367 -13.44 1.74 -14.88
CA ASP A 367 -13.50 3.04 -15.55
C ASP A 367 -14.76 3.11 -16.44
N PRO A 368 -15.81 3.88 -16.07
CA PRO A 368 -17.03 4.04 -16.87
C PRO A 368 -16.89 4.97 -18.08
N ALA A 369 -15.73 5.63 -18.27
CA ALA A 369 -15.43 6.46 -19.43
C ALA A 369 -14.64 5.68 -20.49
N ALA A 370 -13.60 4.94 -20.08
CA ALA A 370 -12.85 4.05 -20.97
C ALA A 370 -13.55 2.69 -21.19
N ASN A 371 -14.49 2.32 -20.31
CA ASN A 371 -15.14 1.00 -20.24
C ASN A 371 -14.11 -0.14 -20.00
N GLU A 372 -13.25 0.04 -19.00
CA GLU A 372 -12.18 -0.92 -18.69
C GLU A 372 -12.24 -1.38 -17.23
N CYS A 373 -11.99 -2.68 -17.01
CA CYS A 373 -11.93 -3.30 -15.68
C CYS A 373 -10.49 -3.63 -15.28
N TYR A 374 -10.21 -3.47 -13.99
CA TYR A 374 -8.90 -3.71 -13.38
C TYR A 374 -9.09 -4.51 -12.10
N CYS A 375 -8.38 -5.63 -11.96
CA CYS A 375 -8.27 -6.34 -10.70
C CYS A 375 -7.41 -5.50 -9.75
N ALA A 376 -7.98 -5.16 -8.61
CA ALA A 376 -7.38 -4.31 -7.59
C ALA A 376 -7.09 -5.05 -6.27
N SER A 377 -7.76 -6.18 -6.01
CA SER A 377 -7.37 -7.14 -4.96
C SER A 377 -7.96 -8.53 -5.27
N LEU A 378 -7.19 -9.59 -5.00
CA LEU A 378 -7.64 -10.99 -5.04
C LEU A 378 -7.96 -11.55 -3.64
N SER A 379 -8.00 -10.67 -2.62
CA SER A 379 -8.10 -11.05 -1.22
C SER A 379 -9.54 -11.39 -0.84
N THR A 380 -9.79 -12.64 -0.46
CA THR A 380 -11.13 -13.16 -0.07
C THR A 380 -11.42 -12.98 1.43
N GLN A 381 -10.79 -11.98 2.07
CA GLN A 381 -10.97 -11.69 3.50
C GLN A 381 -12.28 -10.94 3.79
N ILE A 382 -12.95 -10.46 2.75
CA ILE A 382 -14.12 -9.61 2.85
C ILE A 382 -15.37 -10.47 3.09
N PRO A 383 -16.15 -10.22 4.15
CA PRO A 383 -17.39 -10.95 4.36
C PRO A 383 -18.46 -10.49 3.36
N LYS A 384 -19.18 -11.44 2.76
CA LYS A 384 -20.30 -11.17 1.82
C LYS A 384 -21.22 -10.03 2.28
N ASN A 385 -21.76 -10.16 3.49
CA ASN A 385 -22.62 -9.15 4.10
C ASN A 385 -21.74 -8.06 4.75
N HIS A 386 -21.44 -7.01 4.01
CA HIS A 386 -20.65 -5.87 4.49
C HIS A 386 -21.22 -4.54 4.01
N VAL A 387 -20.74 -3.48 4.65
CA VAL A 387 -20.84 -2.10 4.16
C VAL A 387 -19.43 -1.53 4.04
N SER A 388 -19.25 -0.60 3.11
CA SER A 388 -17.95 0.02 2.83
C SER A 388 -18.06 1.54 2.83
N LEU A 389 -16.93 2.20 3.08
CA LEU A 389 -16.80 3.65 3.08
C LEU A 389 -15.43 4.04 2.55
N VAL A 390 -15.38 5.08 1.73
CA VAL A 390 -14.14 5.77 1.33
C VAL A 390 -14.06 7.10 2.07
N THR A 391 -12.91 7.37 2.70
CA THR A 391 -12.66 8.66 3.36
C THR A 391 -12.32 9.75 2.35
N LYS A 392 -12.44 11.01 2.76
CA LYS A 392 -11.94 12.16 1.99
C LYS A 392 -10.44 12.04 1.66
N GLU A 393 -9.66 11.41 2.54
CA GLU A 393 -8.23 11.08 2.31
C GLU A 393 -8.02 9.80 1.48
N ASN A 394 -9.07 9.27 0.84
CA ASN A 394 -9.06 8.11 -0.05
C ASN A 394 -8.70 6.79 0.65
N GLN A 395 -8.95 6.64 1.96
CA GLN A 395 -8.82 5.35 2.65
C GLN A 395 -10.13 4.59 2.55
N VAL A 396 -10.06 3.31 2.17
CA VAL A 396 -11.26 2.47 2.08
C VAL A 396 -11.36 1.61 3.34
N PHE A 397 -12.51 1.67 4.00
CA PHE A 397 -12.86 0.84 5.15
C PHE A 397 -14.04 -0.07 4.80
N VAL A 398 -14.04 -1.27 5.38
CA VAL A 398 -15.13 -2.24 5.29
C VAL A 398 -15.48 -2.71 6.68
N ALA A 399 -16.78 -2.78 6.99
CA ALA A 399 -17.30 -3.37 8.22
C ALA A 399 -18.40 -4.37 7.89
N GLY A 400 -18.38 -5.55 8.52
CA GLY A 400 -19.40 -6.57 8.26
C GLY A 400 -19.05 -7.97 8.72
N GLY A 401 -19.87 -8.94 8.28
CA GLY A 401 -19.74 -10.34 8.68
C GLY A 401 -19.90 -10.56 10.19
N LEU A 402 -19.47 -11.75 10.62
CA LEU A 402 -19.51 -12.18 12.01
C LEU A 402 -18.38 -13.18 12.26
N PHE A 403 -17.72 -13.08 13.42
CA PHE A 403 -16.74 -14.06 13.88
C PHE A 403 -16.73 -14.20 15.39
N TYR A 404 -16.16 -15.31 15.86
CA TYR A 404 -15.98 -15.60 17.28
C TYR A 404 -14.66 -15.00 17.77
N ASN A 405 -14.76 -14.03 18.68
CA ASN A 405 -13.65 -13.35 19.33
C ASN A 405 -13.33 -14.05 20.67
N GLU A 406 -12.21 -14.77 20.72
CA GLU A 406 -11.80 -15.54 21.90
C GLU A 406 -11.42 -14.66 23.12
N ASP A 407 -11.05 -13.39 22.88
CA ASP A 407 -10.63 -12.46 23.93
C ASP A 407 -11.82 -11.91 24.74
N ASN A 408 -13.02 -11.81 24.14
CA ASN A 408 -14.22 -11.32 24.82
C ASN A 408 -15.12 -12.48 25.29
N LYS A 409 -15.02 -12.84 26.57
CA LYS A 409 -15.80 -13.94 27.16
C LYS A 409 -17.24 -13.57 27.53
N GLU A 410 -17.57 -12.29 27.60
CA GLU A 410 -18.93 -11.82 27.89
C GLU A 410 -19.74 -11.73 26.59
N ASP A 411 -19.16 -11.13 25.56
CA ASP A 411 -19.74 -11.00 24.23
C ASP A 411 -18.79 -11.51 23.14
N PRO A 412 -18.76 -12.83 22.87
CA PRO A 412 -17.78 -13.44 21.98
C PRO A 412 -18.08 -13.22 20.48
N MET A 413 -19.20 -12.59 20.11
CA MET A 413 -19.54 -12.36 18.71
C MET A 413 -19.18 -10.93 18.32
N SER A 414 -18.24 -10.78 17.38
CA SER A 414 -17.78 -9.50 16.83
C SER A 414 -17.92 -9.47 15.31
N ALA A 415 -17.92 -8.28 14.71
CA ALA A 415 -17.91 -8.12 13.26
C ALA A 415 -16.53 -7.67 12.76
N TYR A 416 -16.16 -8.05 11.54
CA TYR A 416 -14.91 -7.67 10.94
C TYR A 416 -14.86 -6.17 10.68
N PHE A 417 -13.69 -5.57 10.87
CA PHE A 417 -13.37 -4.22 10.45
C PHE A 417 -12.03 -4.24 9.73
N LEU A 418 -12.01 -3.84 8.47
CA LEU A 418 -10.89 -3.96 7.56
C LEU A 418 -10.57 -2.61 6.91
N GLN A 419 -9.30 -2.37 6.60
CA GLN A 419 -8.85 -1.21 5.84
C GLN A 419 -8.04 -1.66 4.62
N PHE A 420 -8.29 -1.09 3.44
CA PHE A 420 -7.53 -1.41 2.22
C PHE A 420 -6.16 -0.72 2.21
N ASP A 421 -5.09 -1.47 1.92
CA ASP A 421 -3.76 -0.93 1.66
C ASP A 421 -3.54 -0.72 0.14
N HIS A 422 -3.47 0.54 -0.28
CA HIS A 422 -3.22 0.97 -1.66
C HIS A 422 -1.84 0.61 -2.21
N LEU A 423 -0.89 0.22 -1.37
CA LEU A 423 0.47 -0.14 -1.80
C LEU A 423 0.57 -1.61 -2.17
N ASP A 424 0.10 -2.47 -1.27
CA ASP A 424 0.24 -3.93 -1.39
C ASP A 424 -1.04 -4.62 -1.89
N SER A 425 -2.13 -3.87 -2.08
CA SER A 425 -3.42 -4.33 -2.62
C SER A 425 -4.14 -5.37 -1.75
N GLU A 426 -3.90 -5.33 -0.45
CA GLU A 426 -4.42 -6.25 0.57
C GLU A 426 -5.32 -5.55 1.59
N TRP A 427 -6.05 -6.36 2.36
CA TRP A 427 -6.88 -5.87 3.46
C TRP A 427 -6.17 -6.05 4.80
N LEU A 428 -6.01 -4.95 5.52
CA LEU A 428 -5.45 -4.89 6.85
C LEU A 428 -6.56 -5.12 7.88
N GLY A 429 -6.36 -6.09 8.77
CA GLY A 429 -7.23 -6.32 9.91
C GLY A 429 -7.10 -5.17 10.93
N MET A 430 -8.20 -4.45 11.14
CA MET A 430 -8.30 -3.39 12.15
C MET A 430 -8.92 -3.96 13.44
N PRO A 431 -8.85 -3.24 14.58
CA PRO A 431 -9.56 -3.64 15.80
C PRO A 431 -11.04 -3.92 15.48
N PRO A 432 -11.56 -5.11 15.81
CA PRO A 432 -12.86 -5.57 15.32
C PRO A 432 -14.00 -4.74 15.92
N LEU A 433 -15.11 -4.63 15.18
CA LEU A 433 -16.31 -3.94 15.63
C LEU A 433 -16.90 -4.71 16.84
N PRO A 434 -16.94 -4.13 18.06
CA PRO A 434 -17.35 -4.83 19.28
C PRO A 434 -18.89 -4.92 19.39
N SER A 435 -19.56 -5.22 18.29
CA SER A 435 -21.02 -5.37 18.23
C SER A 435 -21.42 -6.25 17.04
N PRO A 436 -22.11 -7.39 17.26
CA PRO A 436 -22.54 -8.28 16.20
C PRO A 436 -23.84 -7.75 15.58
N ARG A 437 -23.69 -6.81 14.64
CA ARG A 437 -24.81 -6.12 13.98
C ARG A 437 -24.75 -6.22 12.45
N CYS A 438 -25.90 -6.11 11.80
CA CYS A 438 -26.05 -6.02 10.34
C CYS A 438 -26.99 -4.87 9.96
N LEU A 439 -27.09 -4.56 8.66
CA LEU A 439 -27.96 -3.49 8.12
C LEU A 439 -27.78 -2.11 8.80
N PHE A 440 -26.57 -1.86 9.31
CA PHE A 440 -26.09 -0.56 9.78
C PHE A 440 -25.48 0.22 8.60
N GLY A 441 -25.22 1.51 8.77
CA GLY A 441 -24.42 2.28 7.82
C GLY A 441 -23.07 2.74 8.39
N LEU A 442 -22.13 3.03 7.48
CA LEU A 442 -20.85 3.65 7.81
C LEU A 442 -20.87 5.14 7.46
N GLY A 443 -20.34 5.96 8.36
CA GLY A 443 -20.06 7.38 8.14
C GLY A 443 -18.63 7.73 8.55
N GLU A 444 -18.15 8.89 8.14
CA GLU A 444 -16.93 9.50 8.67
C GLU A 444 -17.16 10.96 9.02
N ALA A 445 -16.44 11.43 10.03
CA ALA A 445 -16.25 12.85 10.27
C ALA A 445 -14.98 13.08 11.07
N LEU A 446 -14.31 14.22 10.85
CA LEU A 446 -13.05 14.59 11.50
C LEU A 446 -11.95 13.52 11.28
N ASN A 447 -11.73 12.65 12.27
CA ASN A 447 -10.76 11.55 12.23
C ASN A 447 -11.37 10.25 12.81
N ALA A 448 -12.70 10.13 12.78
CA ALA A 448 -13.42 8.97 13.29
C ALA A 448 -14.30 8.33 12.21
N ILE A 449 -14.38 7.00 12.23
CA ILE A 449 -15.34 6.22 11.44
C ILE A 449 -16.52 5.87 12.36
N TYR A 450 -17.74 6.08 11.90
CA TYR A 450 -18.97 5.86 12.65
C TYR A 450 -19.71 4.64 12.09
N VAL A 451 -20.08 3.71 12.97
CA VAL A 451 -21.02 2.62 12.71
C VAL A 451 -22.35 2.99 13.35
N VAL A 452 -23.37 3.20 12.52
CA VAL A 452 -24.61 3.88 12.93
C VAL A 452 -25.79 2.90 12.90
N GLY A 453 -26.48 2.76 14.04
CA GLY A 453 -27.69 1.95 14.18
C GLY A 453 -27.51 0.50 13.73
N GLY A 454 -28.49 -0.02 12.99
CA GLY A 454 -28.52 -1.37 12.45
C GLY A 454 -29.42 -2.32 13.24
N ARG A 455 -29.16 -3.62 13.10
CA ARG A 455 -29.93 -4.69 13.73
C ARG A 455 -29.00 -5.72 14.35
N GLU A 456 -29.29 -6.20 15.56
CA GLU A 456 -28.49 -7.26 16.17
C GLU A 456 -28.65 -8.60 15.44
N LEU A 457 -27.54 -9.35 15.36
CA LEU A 457 -27.49 -10.72 14.81
C LEU A 457 -27.78 -11.81 15.87
N LYS A 458 -28.15 -11.42 17.10
CA LYS A 458 -28.50 -12.31 18.22
C LYS A 458 -30.01 -12.56 18.30
N ASP A 459 -30.41 -13.54 19.13
CA ASP A 459 -31.80 -13.87 19.41
C ASP A 459 -32.62 -12.63 19.83
N GLY A 460 -33.72 -12.40 19.12
CA GLY A 460 -34.59 -11.21 19.27
C GLY A 460 -34.44 -10.19 18.14
N GLU A 461 -33.30 -10.18 17.43
CA GLU A 461 -33.03 -9.33 16.27
C GLU A 461 -33.46 -7.86 16.45
N SER A 462 -33.02 -7.23 17.54
CA SER A 462 -33.44 -5.89 17.94
C SER A 462 -32.95 -4.82 16.96
N SER A 463 -33.72 -3.73 16.80
CA SER A 463 -33.27 -2.55 16.04
C SER A 463 -32.47 -1.64 16.98
N LEU A 464 -31.34 -1.12 16.50
CA LEU A 464 -30.40 -0.33 17.28
C LEU A 464 -30.50 1.15 16.97
N ASP A 465 -30.39 1.97 18.03
CA ASP A 465 -30.10 3.41 18.00
C ASP A 465 -28.62 3.71 18.31
N SER A 466 -27.90 2.77 18.92
CA SER A 466 -26.49 2.93 19.31
C SER A 466 -25.56 3.25 18.14
N VAL A 467 -24.65 4.20 18.39
CA VAL A 467 -23.62 4.64 17.44
C VAL A 467 -22.25 4.32 18.02
N LEU A 468 -21.46 3.54 17.29
CA LEU A 468 -20.08 3.22 17.66
C LEU A 468 -19.13 4.08 16.83
N CYS A 469 -18.11 4.65 17.47
CA CYS A 469 -17.08 5.44 16.80
C CYS A 469 -15.72 4.74 16.92
N TYR A 470 -14.98 4.67 15.81
CA TYR A 470 -13.61 4.22 15.75
C TYR A 470 -12.70 5.44 15.60
N ASP A 471 -11.93 5.76 16.64
CA ASP A 471 -10.91 6.80 16.57
C ASP A 471 -9.67 6.27 15.84
N ARG A 472 -9.39 6.86 14.67
CA ARG A 472 -8.26 6.50 13.81
C ARG A 472 -6.91 6.95 14.38
N GLN A 473 -6.87 7.76 15.45
CA GLN A 473 -5.64 8.18 16.12
C GLN A 473 -5.23 7.24 17.27
N SER A 474 -6.17 6.85 18.14
CA SER A 474 -5.90 5.91 19.24
C SER A 474 -6.11 4.44 18.86
N PHE A 475 -6.63 4.16 17.67
CA PHE A 475 -6.99 2.83 17.15
C PHE A 475 -7.97 2.09 18.06
N LYS A 476 -9.01 2.78 18.55
CA LYS A 476 -9.98 2.23 19.50
C LYS A 476 -11.42 2.51 19.09
N TRP A 477 -12.27 1.55 19.41
CA TRP A 477 -13.71 1.73 19.41
C TRP A 477 -14.19 2.38 20.72
N GLY A 478 -15.21 3.21 20.63
CA GLY A 478 -15.99 3.76 21.72
C GLY A 478 -17.45 3.95 21.31
N GLU A 479 -18.27 4.41 22.25
CA GLU A 479 -19.65 4.81 21.99
C GLU A 479 -19.70 6.33 21.70
N SER A 480 -20.62 6.72 20.82
CA SER A 480 -20.97 8.11 20.50
C SER A 480 -22.44 8.36 20.83
N ASP A 481 -22.89 9.62 20.77
CA ASP A 481 -24.29 9.96 21.04
C ASP A 481 -25.27 9.10 20.21
N PRO A 482 -26.23 8.43 20.86
CA PRO A 482 -27.15 7.52 20.19
C PRO A 482 -28.13 8.30 19.29
N LEU A 483 -28.66 7.61 18.28
CA LEU A 483 -29.67 8.16 17.40
C LEU A 483 -30.95 8.53 18.17
N PRO A 484 -31.72 9.53 17.69
CA PRO A 484 -33.04 9.85 18.26
C PRO A 484 -34.09 8.75 18.09
N TYR A 485 -33.80 7.70 17.33
CA TYR A 485 -34.66 6.54 17.08
C TYR A 485 -33.84 5.33 16.59
N ALA A 486 -34.28 4.13 16.95
CA ALA A 486 -33.68 2.89 16.45
C ALA A 486 -34.02 2.64 14.97
N VAL A 487 -33.03 2.26 14.16
CA VAL A 487 -33.20 2.14 12.70
C VAL A 487 -32.20 1.18 12.04
N TYR A 488 -32.68 0.40 11.06
CA TYR A 488 -31.85 -0.50 10.23
C TYR A 488 -32.20 -0.37 8.74
N GLY A 489 -31.27 -0.76 7.86
CA GLY A 489 -31.45 -0.66 6.40
C GLY A 489 -31.62 0.78 5.91
N HIS A 490 -31.06 1.74 6.65
CA HIS A 490 -30.97 3.16 6.31
C HIS A 490 -29.69 3.44 5.51
N ALA A 491 -29.63 4.58 4.84
CA ALA A 491 -28.39 5.07 4.26
C ALA A 491 -27.67 6.01 5.24
N VAL A 492 -26.34 5.98 5.22
CA VAL A 492 -25.47 6.94 5.92
C VAL A 492 -24.59 7.65 4.90
N LEU A 493 -24.50 8.97 5.00
CA LEU A 493 -23.68 9.81 4.12
C LEU A 493 -22.84 10.79 4.93
N SER A 494 -21.65 11.12 4.43
CA SER A 494 -20.69 11.99 5.12
C SER A 494 -20.42 13.26 4.30
N HIS A 495 -20.65 14.44 4.88
CA HIS A 495 -20.41 15.71 4.19
C HIS A 495 -19.94 16.81 5.14
N MET A 496 -18.84 17.49 4.79
CA MET A 496 -18.34 18.66 5.55
C MET A 496 -18.22 18.42 7.07
N ASP A 497 -17.68 17.25 7.45
CA ASP A 497 -17.57 16.75 8.84
C ASP A 497 -18.91 16.48 9.55
N LEU A 498 -20.01 16.29 8.82
CA LEU A 498 -21.33 15.91 9.34
C LEU A 498 -21.75 14.54 8.81
N VAL A 499 -22.42 13.75 9.66
CA VAL A 499 -22.93 12.41 9.32
C VAL A 499 -24.45 12.45 9.20
N TYR A 500 -24.99 12.13 8.03
CA TYR A 500 -26.41 12.12 7.72
C TYR A 500 -26.95 10.69 7.76
N VAL A 501 -28.15 10.51 8.33
CA VAL A 501 -28.83 9.22 8.44
C VAL A 501 -30.21 9.34 7.82
N ILE A 502 -30.51 8.50 6.83
CA ILE A 502 -31.62 8.70 5.90
C ILE A 502 -32.46 7.43 5.78
N GLY A 503 -33.78 7.57 5.99
CA GLY A 503 -34.75 6.49 5.79
C GLY A 503 -34.51 5.28 6.69
N GLY A 504 -34.61 4.08 6.12
CA GLY A 504 -34.51 2.80 6.82
C GLY A 504 -35.84 2.32 7.36
N LYS A 505 -35.79 1.34 8.27
CA LYS A 505 -36.95 0.81 8.99
C LYS A 505 -36.83 1.04 10.48
N GLY A 506 -37.92 1.49 11.10
CA GLY A 506 -38.01 1.69 12.54
C GLY A 506 -38.28 0.39 13.31
N SER A 507 -38.42 0.50 14.63
CA SER A 507 -38.76 -0.63 15.52
C SER A 507 -40.13 -1.26 15.24
N ASP A 508 -41.07 -0.52 14.62
CA ASP A 508 -42.35 -1.05 14.14
C ASP A 508 -42.26 -1.76 12.77
N ARG A 509 -41.03 -1.91 12.24
CA ARG A 509 -40.67 -2.51 10.94
C ARG A 509 -41.19 -1.76 9.71
N LYS A 510 -41.78 -0.58 9.86
CA LYS A 510 -42.19 0.29 8.75
C LYS A 510 -41.03 1.13 8.24
N CYS A 511 -41.10 1.47 6.95
CA CYS A 511 -40.15 2.35 6.31
C CYS A 511 -40.28 3.77 6.84
N LEU A 512 -39.15 4.43 7.03
CA LEU A 512 -39.06 5.81 7.48
C LEU A 512 -38.81 6.74 6.28
N ASN A 513 -39.38 7.94 6.34
CA ASN A 513 -38.97 9.06 5.49
C ASN A 513 -38.10 10.08 6.25
N LYS A 514 -37.80 9.81 7.52
CA LYS A 514 -36.98 10.68 8.38
C LYS A 514 -35.56 10.84 7.84
N MET A 515 -34.98 11.99 8.13
CA MET A 515 -33.56 12.24 8.01
C MET A 515 -33.08 13.00 9.24
N CYS A 516 -31.93 12.60 9.79
CA CYS A 516 -31.24 13.36 10.81
C CYS A 516 -29.75 13.52 10.46
N VAL A 517 -29.10 14.50 11.10
CA VAL A 517 -27.68 14.79 10.93
C VAL A 517 -27.00 14.91 12.29
N TYR A 518 -25.79 14.38 12.40
CA TYR A 518 -24.93 14.49 13.57
C TYR A 518 -23.82 15.51 13.33
N ASP A 519 -23.63 16.40 14.31
CA ASP A 519 -22.47 17.29 14.37
C ASP A 519 -21.52 16.84 15.50
N PRO A 520 -20.41 16.15 15.18
CA PRO A 520 -19.46 15.65 16.18
C PRO A 520 -18.66 16.76 16.89
N LYS A 521 -18.77 18.02 16.44
CA LYS A 521 -18.19 19.18 17.13
C LYS A 521 -19.14 19.75 18.18
N LYS A 522 -20.43 19.39 18.12
CA LYS A 522 -21.47 19.79 19.08
C LYS A 522 -22.02 18.65 19.95
N PHE A 523 -21.78 17.39 19.56
CA PHE A 523 -22.37 16.20 20.21
C PHE A 523 -23.91 16.25 20.13
N GLU A 524 -24.43 16.59 18.94
CA GLU A 524 -25.85 16.86 18.71
C GLU A 524 -26.38 16.14 17.46
N TRP A 525 -27.47 15.38 17.61
CA TRP A 525 -28.31 14.90 16.53
C TRP A 525 -29.47 15.86 16.27
N LYS A 526 -29.66 16.26 15.01
CA LYS A 526 -30.73 17.17 14.58
C LYS A 526 -31.60 16.55 13.49
N GLU A 527 -32.92 16.58 13.66
CA GLU A 527 -33.87 16.18 12.63
C GLU A 527 -33.94 17.24 11.49
N LEU A 528 -33.97 16.75 10.25
CA LEU A 528 -34.01 17.55 9.02
C LEU A 528 -35.35 17.33 8.30
N ALA A 529 -35.58 18.04 7.18
CA ALA A 529 -36.78 17.83 6.39
C ALA A 529 -36.86 16.37 5.90
N PRO A 530 -38.02 15.69 6.06
CA PRO A 530 -38.19 14.30 5.65
C PRO A 530 -38.39 14.17 4.13
N MET A 531 -38.05 13.00 3.60
CA MET A 531 -38.35 12.60 2.22
C MET A 531 -39.87 12.55 1.97
N GLN A 532 -40.27 12.66 0.71
CA GLN A 532 -41.65 12.48 0.27
C GLN A 532 -42.06 11.00 0.34
N THR A 533 -41.16 10.08 -0.05
CA THR A 533 -41.39 8.63 -0.01
C THR A 533 -40.52 7.96 1.05
N ALA A 534 -41.16 7.26 1.99
CA ALA A 534 -40.49 6.44 2.99
C ALA A 534 -39.84 5.21 2.34
N ARG A 535 -38.56 4.95 2.65
CA ARG A 535 -37.74 3.94 1.94
C ARG A 535 -36.65 3.33 2.82
N SER A 536 -36.30 2.07 2.54
CA SER A 536 -35.19 1.32 3.14
C SER A 536 -34.48 0.49 2.06
N LEU A 537 -33.20 0.12 2.26
CA LEU A 537 -32.39 -0.60 1.26
C LEU A 537 -32.43 0.11 -0.10
N PHE A 538 -31.98 1.36 -0.14
CA PHE A 538 -32.04 2.26 -1.29
C PHE A 538 -30.67 2.88 -1.58
N GLY A 539 -30.48 3.38 -2.80
CA GLY A 539 -29.23 4.04 -3.18
C GLY A 539 -29.22 5.47 -2.71
N ALA A 540 -28.15 5.90 -2.06
CA ALA A 540 -27.95 7.28 -1.64
C ALA A 540 -26.52 7.73 -1.92
N THR A 541 -26.33 8.96 -2.36
CA THR A 541 -25.00 9.54 -2.54
C THR A 541 -25.02 11.06 -2.45
N ILE A 542 -23.82 11.66 -2.41
CA ILE A 542 -23.66 13.11 -2.53
C ILE A 542 -23.12 13.43 -3.92
N HIS A 543 -23.84 14.28 -4.63
CA HIS A 543 -23.47 14.73 -5.97
C HIS A 543 -23.71 16.24 -6.04
N ASP A 544 -22.73 17.00 -6.53
CA ASP A 544 -22.77 18.48 -6.63
C ASP A 544 -23.32 19.20 -5.38
N GLY A 545 -22.85 18.80 -4.20
CA GLY A 545 -23.22 19.39 -2.91
C GLY A 545 -24.68 19.13 -2.46
N ARG A 546 -25.39 18.22 -3.13
CA ARG A 546 -26.76 17.80 -2.81
C ARG A 546 -26.79 16.31 -2.49
N ILE A 547 -27.74 15.89 -1.67
CA ILE A 547 -27.97 14.48 -1.37
C ILE A 547 -28.99 13.94 -2.35
N PHE A 548 -28.68 12.83 -3.02
CA PHE A 548 -29.59 12.13 -3.92
C PHE A 548 -29.97 10.78 -3.32
N VAL A 549 -31.23 10.41 -3.47
CA VAL A 549 -31.73 9.07 -3.12
C VAL A 549 -32.52 8.49 -4.29
N ALA A 550 -32.36 7.19 -4.55
CA ALA A 550 -33.06 6.50 -5.64
C ALA A 550 -33.47 5.08 -5.24
N ALA A 551 -34.63 4.67 -5.75
CA ALA A 551 -35.24 3.35 -5.53
C ALA A 551 -35.45 3.01 -4.05
N GLY A 552 -35.63 1.72 -3.73
CA GLY A 552 -35.74 1.19 -2.37
C GLY A 552 -36.93 0.25 -2.13
N VAL A 553 -36.94 -0.35 -0.95
CA VAL A 553 -38.08 -1.04 -0.36
C VAL A 553 -38.97 -0.01 0.35
N THR A 554 -40.27 -0.09 0.09
CA THR A 554 -41.35 0.63 0.78
C THR A 554 -42.19 -0.36 1.60
N ASP A 555 -43.21 0.12 2.33
CA ASP A 555 -44.12 -0.77 3.07
C ASP A 555 -45.02 -1.63 2.16
N THR A 556 -45.13 -1.30 0.87
CA THR A 556 -46.01 -1.97 -0.10
C THR A 556 -45.30 -2.73 -1.22
N GLY A 557 -43.97 -2.65 -1.31
CA GLY A 557 -43.20 -3.24 -2.41
C GLY A 557 -41.90 -2.49 -2.67
N LEU A 558 -41.41 -2.55 -3.91
CA LEU A 558 -40.27 -1.74 -4.36
C LEU A 558 -40.73 -0.34 -4.78
N THR A 559 -39.77 0.54 -5.08
CA THR A 559 -40.02 1.81 -5.76
C THR A 559 -38.89 2.11 -6.73
N SER A 560 -39.21 2.85 -7.79
CA SER A 560 -38.27 3.50 -8.72
C SER A 560 -38.02 4.98 -8.40
N SER A 561 -38.80 5.55 -7.48
CA SER A 561 -38.78 6.99 -7.20
C SER A 561 -37.40 7.50 -6.78
N ALA A 562 -37.04 8.69 -7.24
CA ALA A 562 -35.82 9.38 -6.84
C ALA A 562 -36.15 10.79 -6.30
N GLU A 563 -35.36 11.24 -5.33
CA GLU A 563 -35.51 12.54 -4.68
C GLU A 563 -34.13 13.17 -4.47
N VAL A 564 -34.07 14.50 -4.52
CA VAL A 564 -32.86 15.29 -4.28
C VAL A 564 -33.08 16.29 -3.16
N TYR A 565 -32.13 16.40 -2.24
CA TYR A 565 -32.16 17.28 -1.09
C TYR A 565 -31.11 18.39 -1.21
N SER A 566 -31.58 19.64 -1.11
CA SER A 566 -30.71 20.80 -0.92
C SER A 566 -30.30 20.91 0.54
N ILE A 567 -29.00 20.71 0.80
CA ILE A 567 -28.41 20.89 2.13
C ILE A 567 -28.53 22.35 2.59
N ALA A 568 -28.41 23.31 1.67
CA ALA A 568 -28.51 24.74 1.96
C ALA A 568 -29.94 25.18 2.34
N ASP A 569 -30.96 24.64 1.67
CA ASP A 569 -32.37 25.04 1.87
C ASP A 569 -33.12 24.16 2.87
N ASN A 570 -32.52 23.06 3.33
CA ASN A 570 -33.16 21.99 4.11
C ASN A 570 -34.48 21.52 3.45
N LYS A 571 -34.42 21.14 2.17
CA LYS A 571 -35.61 20.83 1.37
C LYS A 571 -35.38 19.74 0.33
N TRP A 572 -36.32 18.80 0.26
CA TRP A 572 -36.42 17.80 -0.80
C TRP A 572 -37.19 18.31 -2.02
N ALA A 573 -36.82 17.78 -3.19
CA ALA A 573 -37.53 17.90 -4.45
C ALA A 573 -37.52 16.56 -5.20
N PRO A 574 -38.53 16.27 -6.05
CA PRO A 574 -38.49 15.11 -6.93
C PRO A 574 -37.29 15.16 -7.88
N PHE A 575 -36.75 13.98 -8.20
CA PHE A 575 -35.73 13.78 -9.22
C PHE A 575 -36.22 12.76 -10.26
N GLU A 576 -35.49 12.59 -11.36
CA GLU A 576 -35.86 11.63 -12.41
C GLU A 576 -35.86 10.20 -11.85
N ALA A 577 -37.01 9.53 -11.92
CA ALA A 577 -37.18 8.18 -11.43
C ALA A 577 -36.23 7.21 -12.15
N PHE A 578 -35.71 6.23 -11.41
CA PHE A 578 -34.87 5.20 -12.00
C PHE A 578 -35.71 4.31 -12.94
N PRO A 579 -35.19 3.78 -14.06
CA PRO A 579 -36.03 3.08 -15.06
C PRO A 579 -36.69 1.78 -14.60
N GLN A 580 -36.35 1.28 -13.40
CA GLN A 580 -36.86 0.03 -12.83
C GLN A 580 -37.06 0.19 -11.32
N GLU A 581 -38.00 -0.53 -10.71
CA GLU A 581 -38.10 -0.60 -9.25
C GLU A 581 -37.04 -1.57 -8.70
N ARG A 582 -36.26 -1.14 -7.70
CA ARG A 582 -35.17 -1.95 -7.13
C ARG A 582 -35.02 -1.78 -5.62
N SER A 583 -34.45 -2.79 -4.96
CA SER A 583 -33.85 -2.67 -3.62
C SER A 583 -32.33 -2.83 -3.69
N SER A 584 -31.60 -2.27 -2.72
CA SER A 584 -30.14 -2.30 -2.62
C SER A 584 -29.40 -1.73 -3.85
N LEU A 585 -30.05 -0.84 -4.61
CA LEU A 585 -29.39 -0.02 -5.63
C LEU A 585 -28.26 0.78 -4.97
N SER A 586 -27.10 0.89 -5.61
CA SER A 586 -26.01 1.78 -5.15
C SER A 586 -25.93 3.04 -6.00
N LEU A 587 -25.70 4.20 -5.39
CA LEU A 587 -25.44 5.46 -6.09
C LEU A 587 -23.99 5.90 -5.86
N VAL A 588 -23.29 6.25 -6.94
CA VAL A 588 -21.88 6.69 -6.90
C VAL A 588 -21.74 7.98 -7.69
N SER A 589 -21.22 9.04 -7.05
CA SER A 589 -20.78 10.25 -7.74
C SER A 589 -19.30 10.14 -8.08
N LEU A 590 -18.97 10.10 -9.37
CA LEU A 590 -17.59 9.94 -9.86
C LEU A 590 -17.28 11.02 -10.91
N ALA A 591 -16.21 11.78 -10.72
CA ALA A 591 -15.71 12.78 -11.68
C ALA A 591 -16.78 13.76 -12.23
N GLY A 592 -17.80 14.11 -11.43
CA GLY A 592 -18.90 14.99 -11.85
C GLY A 592 -20.03 14.30 -12.62
N THR A 593 -20.10 12.96 -12.63
CA THR A 593 -21.23 12.17 -13.16
C THR A 593 -21.84 11.31 -12.04
N LEU A 594 -23.18 11.26 -12.00
CA LEU A 594 -23.93 10.37 -11.10
C LEU A 594 -24.16 9.01 -11.76
N TYR A 595 -23.79 7.93 -11.09
CA TYR A 595 -24.00 6.55 -11.50
C TYR A 595 -24.96 5.82 -10.56
N ALA A 596 -25.76 4.91 -11.12
CA ALA A 596 -26.62 3.98 -10.40
C ALA A 596 -26.23 2.55 -10.78
N ILE A 597 -25.99 1.70 -9.78
CA ILE A 597 -25.34 0.41 -9.95
C ILE A 597 -26.13 -0.69 -9.26
N GLY A 598 -26.49 -1.70 -10.03
CA GLY A 598 -27.01 -2.99 -9.60
C GLY A 598 -28.26 -2.96 -8.71
N GLY A 599 -28.26 -3.81 -7.69
CA GLY A 599 -29.40 -4.05 -6.80
C GLY A 599 -30.35 -5.13 -7.31
N PHE A 600 -31.40 -5.41 -6.55
CA PHE A 600 -32.36 -6.47 -6.81
C PHE A 600 -33.61 -5.92 -7.46
N ALA A 601 -34.03 -6.53 -8.58
CA ALA A 601 -35.28 -6.24 -9.27
C ALA A 601 -36.17 -7.48 -9.34
N THR A 602 -37.47 -7.29 -9.51
CA THR A 602 -38.38 -8.39 -9.87
C THR A 602 -38.35 -8.60 -11.38
N LEU A 603 -37.94 -9.80 -11.81
CA LEU A 603 -37.95 -10.21 -13.22
C LEU A 603 -39.03 -11.27 -13.46
N GLU A 604 -39.68 -11.20 -14.62
CA GLU A 604 -40.61 -12.23 -15.08
C GLU A 604 -39.85 -13.32 -15.85
N THR A 605 -40.01 -14.57 -15.45
CA THR A 605 -39.43 -15.73 -16.14
C THR A 605 -40.24 -16.10 -17.39
N GLU A 606 -39.70 -16.99 -18.23
CA GLU A 606 -40.43 -17.53 -19.40
C GLU A 606 -41.76 -18.24 -19.03
N SER A 607 -41.92 -18.64 -17.76
CA SER A 607 -43.16 -19.24 -17.23
C SER A 607 -44.12 -18.23 -16.57
N GLY A 608 -43.83 -16.92 -16.63
CA GLY A 608 -44.63 -15.87 -16.01
C GLY A 608 -44.48 -15.77 -14.49
N GLU A 609 -43.40 -16.33 -13.92
CA GLU A 609 -43.13 -16.25 -12.48
C GLU A 609 -42.28 -15.01 -12.16
N LEU A 610 -42.66 -14.27 -11.12
CA LEU A 610 -41.97 -13.05 -10.70
C LEU A 610 -40.89 -13.37 -9.65
N VAL A 611 -39.63 -13.37 -10.07
CA VAL A 611 -38.48 -13.79 -9.25
C VAL A 611 -37.59 -12.58 -8.91
N PRO A 612 -37.24 -12.35 -7.62
CA PRO A 612 -36.26 -11.35 -7.26
C PRO A 612 -34.86 -11.78 -7.74
N THR A 613 -34.24 -10.96 -8.58
CA THR A 613 -32.96 -11.25 -9.23
C THR A 613 -31.99 -10.10 -8.98
N GLU A 614 -30.76 -10.44 -8.59
CA GLU A 614 -29.66 -9.47 -8.47
C GLU A 614 -29.21 -9.02 -9.86
N LEU A 615 -28.99 -7.72 -10.03
CA LEU A 615 -28.49 -7.12 -11.26
C LEU A 615 -27.15 -6.45 -10.97
N ASN A 616 -26.25 -6.54 -11.94
CA ASN A 616 -24.88 -6.01 -11.90
C ASN A 616 -24.64 -5.02 -13.06
N ASP A 617 -25.67 -4.28 -13.44
CA ASP A 617 -25.65 -3.25 -14.48
C ASP A 617 -25.24 -1.89 -13.92
N ILE A 618 -24.71 -1.03 -14.80
CA ILE A 618 -24.39 0.37 -14.50
C ILE A 618 -25.20 1.28 -15.40
N TRP A 619 -25.80 2.29 -14.79
CA TRP A 619 -26.46 3.41 -15.45
C TRP A 619 -25.75 4.70 -15.08
N ARG A 620 -25.70 5.67 -16.00
CA ARG A 620 -25.29 7.06 -15.72
C ARG A 620 -26.51 7.97 -15.81
N TYR A 621 -26.51 9.06 -15.05
CA TYR A 621 -27.45 10.15 -15.25
C TYR A 621 -26.87 11.16 -16.23
N ASN A 622 -27.60 11.46 -17.29
CA ASN A 622 -27.30 12.54 -18.22
C ASN A 622 -28.03 13.81 -17.72
N GLU A 623 -27.28 14.77 -17.18
CA GLU A 623 -27.81 16.04 -16.64
C GLU A 623 -28.43 16.95 -17.73
N ASP A 624 -27.95 16.88 -18.97
CA ASP A 624 -28.46 17.68 -20.09
C ASP A 624 -29.84 17.17 -20.56
N GLU A 625 -29.98 15.86 -20.74
CA GLU A 625 -31.25 15.22 -21.12
C GLU A 625 -32.19 14.94 -19.94
N LYS A 626 -31.66 15.00 -18.71
CA LYS A 626 -32.31 14.63 -17.45
C LYS A 626 -32.81 13.18 -17.40
N LYS A 627 -32.01 12.24 -17.90
CA LYS A 627 -32.39 10.82 -18.00
C LYS A 627 -31.30 9.86 -17.54
N TRP A 628 -31.73 8.66 -17.18
CA TRP A 628 -30.85 7.52 -16.94
C TRP A 628 -30.50 6.80 -18.25
N GLU A 629 -29.22 6.60 -18.49
CA GLU A 629 -28.65 5.91 -19.65
C GLU A 629 -27.90 4.65 -19.21
N GLY A 630 -28.17 3.51 -19.83
CA GLY A 630 -27.45 2.26 -19.57
C GLY A 630 -26.02 2.31 -20.11
N VAL A 631 -25.04 1.94 -19.27
CA VAL A 631 -23.60 1.93 -19.60
C VAL A 631 -23.10 0.51 -19.79
N LEU A 632 -23.36 -0.37 -18.82
CA LEU A 632 -23.06 -1.80 -18.88
C LEU A 632 -24.27 -2.60 -18.41
N ARG A 633 -24.53 -3.74 -19.04
CA ARG A 633 -25.63 -4.65 -18.69
C ARG A 633 -25.28 -5.61 -17.55
N GLU A 634 -24.01 -5.96 -17.41
CA GLU A 634 -23.55 -6.94 -16.42
C GLU A 634 -22.04 -6.77 -16.19
N ILE A 635 -21.63 -6.83 -14.93
CA ILE A 635 -20.24 -6.96 -14.50
C ILE A 635 -20.13 -8.24 -13.69
N ALA A 636 -19.30 -9.17 -14.14
CA ALA A 636 -19.19 -10.50 -13.56
C ALA A 636 -18.78 -10.51 -12.08
N TYR A 637 -18.01 -9.49 -11.64
CA TYR A 637 -17.38 -9.41 -10.32
C TYR A 637 -18.13 -8.51 -9.32
N ALA A 638 -19.41 -8.22 -9.58
CA ALA A 638 -20.21 -7.26 -8.81
C ALA A 638 -21.30 -7.91 -7.93
N ALA A 639 -21.44 -9.25 -7.96
CA ALA A 639 -22.44 -9.96 -7.15
C ALA A 639 -22.18 -9.81 -5.65
N GLY A 640 -23.19 -9.36 -4.89
CA GLY A 640 -23.06 -9.02 -3.48
C GLY A 640 -22.07 -7.88 -3.18
N ALA A 641 -21.69 -7.08 -4.20
CA ALA A 641 -20.66 -6.07 -4.03
C ALA A 641 -21.20 -4.75 -3.44
N THR A 642 -20.31 -4.02 -2.77
CA THR A 642 -20.51 -2.59 -2.47
C THR A 642 -19.66 -1.73 -3.40
N PHE A 643 -20.11 -0.50 -3.67
CA PHE A 643 -19.56 0.37 -4.70
C PHE A 643 -19.14 1.73 -4.15
N LEU A 644 -17.89 2.13 -4.38
CA LEU A 644 -17.32 3.39 -3.91
C LEU A 644 -16.58 4.15 -5.02
N PRO A 645 -16.57 5.49 -5.03
CA PRO A 645 -15.68 6.27 -5.87
C PRO A 645 -14.29 6.33 -5.21
N VAL A 646 -13.28 5.66 -5.77
CA VAL A 646 -11.94 5.57 -5.18
C VAL A 646 -10.88 6.00 -6.18
N ARG A 647 -9.92 6.80 -5.73
CA ARG A 647 -8.74 7.18 -6.52
C ARG A 647 -7.70 6.08 -6.45
N LEU A 648 -7.51 5.34 -7.53
CA LEU A 648 -6.56 4.23 -7.60
C LEU A 648 -5.52 4.48 -8.69
N ASN A 649 -4.31 3.95 -8.47
CA ASN A 649 -3.21 4.13 -9.39
C ASN A 649 -3.22 3.00 -10.41
N VAL A 650 -3.62 3.28 -11.65
CA VAL A 650 -3.80 2.23 -12.68
C VAL A 650 -2.52 1.47 -13.02
N LEU A 651 -1.33 2.02 -12.72
CA LEU A 651 -0.06 1.30 -12.88
C LEU A 651 0.19 0.24 -11.79
N ARG A 652 -0.57 0.24 -10.69
CA ARG A 652 -0.57 -0.84 -9.69
C ARG A 652 -1.57 -1.95 -10.01
N LEU A 653 -2.60 -1.65 -10.80
CA LEU A 653 -3.72 -2.57 -11.01
C LEU A 653 -3.44 -3.53 -12.17
N THR A 654 -3.99 -4.73 -12.11
CA THR A 654 -3.89 -5.69 -13.22
C THR A 654 -5.12 -5.56 -14.11
N LYS A 655 -4.94 -5.12 -15.36
CA LYS A 655 -6.05 -5.05 -16.33
C LYS A 655 -6.62 -6.45 -16.60
N MET A 656 -7.96 -6.55 -16.65
CA MET A 656 -8.70 -7.80 -16.84
C MET A 656 -9.04 -8.07 -18.32
#